data_AF-A0A2V9DLV8-F1
#
_entry.id   AF-A0A2V9DLV8-F1
#
_cell.length_a   1.000
_cell.length_b   1.000
_cell.length_c   1.000
_cell.angle_alpha   90.00
_cell.angle_beta   90.00
_cell.angle_gamma   90.00
#
_symmetry.space_group_name_H-M   'P 1'
#
loop_
_entity.id
_entity.type
_entity.pdbx_description
1 polymer ?
#
loop_
_entity_poly.entity_id
_entity_poly.type
_entity_poly.pdbx_seq_one_letter_code
_entity_poly.pdbx_strand_id
1 'polypeptide(L)'
;MMERTAVPSAGRRARINLKTYSADLPLGTLAIGVDNIHFDVFLSPRFVEFTRAYLLDLVRQTSKLPHFSGLEWRPSKPPETSTFKKYLTELMQASLGRAKYEKNIELDLLLRLSLVKFLTQEIGNQFANLVLEGKEWIRHRGTAYECTEQAHVVKARLAELQADRRNIFRQVGQQVYQMLMEVEENTLAKSRRALFGEEPAECYDLLKNRLVFVEGGKDDSLYLEQYVLLGNYSRDQDRIETIDALLLDFLREFVLAGDHGEEMSEAWKSHNTQVDAALSTRGELARLEEEREGLLRRMERGEGLLSRVGWHANPATLRAALADAENRHKHLQQKLEELGPRLEAAKQKAEFLTEQYQSRLADYLNQPENARRLFDPNWPGEEAGAGSETRAQLLAEWISRLRQRDLLVHVLASYELRNLYRDYCPPVHLQQLKKALVFREELKHVEEILKQFPARRFSLTRIEDLAKKLRRYPPDEIRPIAIRFAEDFMRLRRDLRDYQRLAAGVERINLIRSERTRELSRLNNSLYEFLLPEESQPAEDRVVSHAVIKADVRGSTKITEDLFARGLNPASHLSLNLYEPVKRILERYGAAKVFIEGDAIVLAIFETESNRSRQRAVAKACLLAREILAVSQAYNDRAQASNLPRLELGLGIAYQHSPPTYWMDSDSRIMISKALNLSDRLSGCSKVARRLLAQNASLFKLFLFQTMMEGAAEEEADEFLIRFNMNGVELNEEGFAKLSQEISLGSTEAECLMPWGRERTIFHFGEVPIGDSLEPIVIRKGFVRQLLPDGKIGAPGTHTYYEVCTSAKIYELVEALERHDVRKG
;
A
#
# COMPACT_ATOMS: atom_id res chain seq x y z
N MET A 1 26.94 -30.19 -34.35
CA MET A 1 25.93 -31.10 -34.94
C MET A 1 24.59 -30.61 -34.40
N MET A 2 23.85 -29.84 -35.20
CA MET A 2 22.62 -29.18 -34.77
C MET A 2 21.56 -30.23 -34.41
N GLU A 3 21.09 -30.21 -33.16
CA GLU A 3 19.93 -30.97 -32.72
C GLU A 3 18.73 -30.57 -33.58
N ARG A 4 18.30 -31.49 -34.45
CA ARG A 4 16.98 -31.43 -35.07
C ARG A 4 15.96 -31.55 -33.93
N THR A 5 15.31 -30.44 -33.60
CA THR A 5 14.06 -30.44 -32.84
C THR A 5 13.05 -31.32 -33.59
N ALA A 6 12.87 -32.53 -33.09
CA ALA A 6 11.96 -33.51 -33.65
C ALA A 6 10.53 -32.97 -33.54
N VAL A 7 9.88 -32.76 -34.69
CA VAL A 7 8.43 -32.56 -34.76
C VAL A 7 7.77 -33.84 -34.22
N PRO A 8 6.90 -33.77 -33.18
CA PRO A 8 6.26 -34.96 -32.63
C PRO A 8 5.41 -35.67 -33.68
N SER A 9 5.43 -37.00 -33.64
CA SER A 9 4.63 -37.88 -34.49
C SER A 9 3.14 -37.54 -34.43
N ALA A 10 2.44 -37.80 -35.53
CA ALA A 10 1.02 -37.51 -35.76
C ALA A 10 0.07 -38.39 -34.89
N GLY A 11 0.17 -38.29 -33.57
CA GLY A 11 -0.91 -38.65 -32.65
C GLY A 11 -1.91 -37.50 -32.55
N ARG A 12 -3.21 -37.81 -32.53
CA ARG A 12 -4.29 -36.82 -32.41
C ARG A 12 -4.19 -36.17 -31.02
N ARG A 13 -3.55 -35.00 -30.91
CA ARG A 13 -3.43 -34.25 -29.65
C ARG A 13 -4.81 -33.94 -29.07
N ALA A 14 -4.94 -34.07 -27.75
CA ALA A 14 -6.17 -33.75 -27.05
C ALA A 14 -6.35 -32.23 -26.96
N ARG A 15 -7.54 -31.74 -27.33
CA ARG A 15 -7.95 -30.35 -27.09
C ARG A 15 -8.50 -30.28 -25.67
N ILE A 16 -7.76 -29.64 -24.76
CA ILE A 16 -8.14 -29.49 -23.35
C ILE A 16 -8.02 -28.03 -22.96
N ASN A 17 -9.09 -27.49 -22.39
CA ASN A 17 -9.11 -26.10 -21.93
C ASN A 17 -8.46 -25.98 -20.53
N LEU A 18 -7.16 -25.65 -20.53
CA LEU A 18 -6.36 -25.42 -19.32
C LEU A 18 -6.38 -23.95 -18.92
N LYS A 19 -6.39 -23.69 -17.61
CA LYS A 19 -6.31 -22.33 -17.03
C LYS A 19 -4.86 -21.94 -16.74
N THR A 20 -4.47 -20.72 -17.09
CA THR A 20 -3.17 -20.15 -16.68
C THR A 20 -3.25 -19.60 -15.25
N TYR A 21 -2.11 -19.52 -14.57
CA TYR A 21 -1.97 -18.86 -13.27
C TYR A 21 -1.03 -17.65 -13.38
N SER A 22 -1.55 -16.45 -13.07
CA SER A 22 -0.88 -15.16 -13.33
C SER A 22 -0.84 -14.22 -12.13
N ALA A 23 -0.96 -14.72 -10.90
CA ALA A 23 -0.91 -13.86 -9.70
C ALA A 23 0.36 -13.00 -9.66
N ASP A 24 0.22 -11.74 -9.27
CA ASP A 24 1.34 -10.80 -9.12
C ASP A 24 1.08 -9.85 -7.94
N LEU A 25 2.10 -9.12 -7.50
CA LEU A 25 2.01 -8.13 -6.43
C LEU A 25 2.12 -6.71 -7.01
N PRO A 26 1.00 -6.08 -7.39
CA PRO A 26 1.01 -4.71 -7.87
C PRO A 26 1.34 -3.78 -6.70
N LEU A 27 2.49 -3.11 -6.80
CA LEU A 27 2.94 -2.05 -5.88
C LEU A 27 3.39 -0.82 -6.69
N GLY A 28 2.84 -0.65 -7.90
CA GLY A 28 3.31 0.33 -8.87
C GLY A 28 2.81 1.75 -8.62
N THR A 29 1.73 1.89 -7.85
CA THR A 29 1.14 3.20 -7.52
C THR A 29 1.74 3.84 -6.28
N LEU A 30 2.56 3.08 -5.54
CA LEU A 30 3.17 3.51 -4.29
C LEU A 30 4.47 4.28 -4.55
N ALA A 31 4.70 5.34 -3.79
CA ALA A 31 5.92 6.12 -3.77
C ALA A 31 7.08 5.30 -3.17
N ILE A 32 8.23 5.33 -3.83
CA ILE A 32 9.44 4.67 -3.32
C ILE A 32 10.05 5.55 -2.21
N GLY A 33 10.66 4.91 -1.23
CA GLY A 33 11.34 5.50 -0.09
C GLY A 33 12.57 6.32 -0.45
N VAL A 34 13.21 6.89 0.57
CA VAL A 34 14.29 7.87 0.41
C VAL A 34 15.53 7.31 -0.32
N ASP A 35 15.73 6.01 -0.26
CA ASP A 35 16.83 5.33 -0.96
C ASP A 35 16.56 5.05 -2.45
N ASN A 36 15.37 5.39 -2.97
CA ASN A 36 14.90 5.14 -4.33
C ASN A 36 14.90 3.66 -4.75
N ILE A 37 14.97 2.73 -3.80
CA ILE A 37 14.98 1.28 -4.04
C ILE A 37 13.81 0.60 -3.32
N HIS A 38 13.57 0.97 -2.06
CA HIS A 38 12.64 0.26 -1.18
C HIS A 38 11.43 1.12 -0.81
N PHE A 39 10.33 0.49 -0.42
CA PHE A 39 9.21 1.16 0.23
C PHE A 39 9.51 1.35 1.71
N ASP A 40 9.51 2.61 2.16
CA ASP A 40 9.74 2.96 3.56
C ASP A 40 8.48 2.71 4.38
N VAL A 41 8.54 1.72 5.28
CA VAL A 41 7.40 1.28 6.10
C VAL A 41 7.71 1.44 7.58
N PHE A 42 6.79 2.06 8.30
CA PHE A 42 6.81 2.14 9.75
C PHE A 42 5.62 1.38 10.34
N LEU A 43 5.92 0.40 11.20
CA LEU A 43 4.91 -0.37 11.91
C LEU A 43 4.72 0.19 13.32
N SER A 44 3.48 0.10 13.82
CA SER A 44 3.09 0.37 15.21
C SER A 44 4.16 -0.08 16.23
N PRO A 45 4.74 0.84 17.02
CA PRO A 45 5.69 0.49 18.07
C PRO A 45 5.13 -0.50 19.08
N ARG A 46 3.89 -0.29 19.52
CA ARG A 46 3.21 -1.19 20.47
C ARG A 46 3.01 -2.59 19.88
N PHE A 47 2.61 -2.69 18.62
CA PHE A 47 2.49 -3.98 17.93
C PHE A 47 3.86 -4.67 17.82
N VAL A 48 4.90 -3.92 17.42
CA VAL A 48 6.26 -4.47 17.25
C VAL A 48 6.83 -4.99 18.57
N GLU A 49 6.76 -4.20 19.64
CA GLU A 49 7.25 -4.58 20.97
C GLU A 49 6.49 -5.80 21.51
N PHE A 50 5.16 -5.80 21.40
CA PHE A 50 4.35 -6.91 21.83
C PHE A 50 4.65 -8.19 21.02
N THR A 51 4.79 -8.07 19.69
CA THR A 51 5.10 -9.20 18.81
C THR A 51 6.48 -9.79 19.13
N ARG A 52 7.48 -8.95 19.46
CA ARG A 52 8.80 -9.42 19.90
C ARG A 52 8.71 -10.27 21.16
N ALA A 53 8.01 -9.79 22.17
CA ALA A 53 7.82 -10.53 23.41
C ALA A 53 7.06 -11.84 23.17
N TYR A 54 5.99 -11.78 22.38
CA TYR A 54 5.19 -12.94 21.98
C TYR A 54 6.03 -14.00 21.27
N LEU A 55 6.82 -13.62 20.25
CA LEU A 55 7.66 -14.54 19.49
C LEU A 55 8.78 -15.12 20.35
N LEU A 56 9.37 -14.35 21.26
CA LEU A 56 10.36 -14.86 22.21
C LEU A 56 9.78 -15.96 23.10
N ASP A 57 8.60 -15.72 23.69
CA ASP A 57 7.92 -16.71 24.53
C ASP A 57 7.50 -17.95 23.71
N LEU A 58 7.06 -17.76 22.47
CA LEU A 58 6.70 -18.85 21.56
C LEU A 58 7.91 -19.71 21.15
N VAL A 59 9.04 -19.10 20.82
CA VAL A 59 10.30 -19.80 20.53
C VAL A 59 10.76 -20.58 21.77
N ARG A 60 10.73 -19.95 22.95
CA ARG A 60 11.13 -20.57 24.22
C ARG A 60 10.24 -21.77 24.58
N GLN A 61 8.93 -21.64 24.41
CA GLN A 61 7.97 -22.74 24.62
C GLN A 61 8.25 -23.90 23.66
N THR A 62 8.48 -23.60 22.39
CA THR A 62 8.76 -24.59 21.34
C THR A 62 10.07 -25.34 21.61
N SER A 63 11.11 -24.63 22.04
CA SER A 63 12.40 -25.21 22.38
C SER A 63 12.44 -25.90 23.75
N LYS A 64 11.36 -25.82 24.54
CA LYS A 64 11.27 -26.36 25.92
C LYS A 64 12.42 -25.87 26.83
N LEU A 65 12.92 -24.66 26.59
CA LEU A 65 13.98 -24.07 27.41
C LEU A 65 13.39 -23.33 28.61
N PRO A 66 13.99 -23.47 29.81
CA PRO A 66 13.59 -22.66 30.95
C PRO A 66 13.95 -21.19 30.71
N HIS A 67 13.27 -20.29 31.42
CA HIS A 67 13.60 -18.88 31.41
C HIS A 67 14.80 -18.60 32.32
N PHE A 68 15.78 -17.85 31.82
CA PHE A 68 17.03 -17.53 32.52
C PHE A 68 16.89 -16.19 33.24
N SER A 69 16.25 -16.19 34.42
CA SER A 69 16.03 -14.98 35.22
C SER A 69 16.91 -14.96 36.47
N GLY A 70 17.93 -14.10 36.49
CA GLY A 70 18.83 -13.96 37.65
C GLY A 70 19.60 -15.25 37.94
N LEU A 71 19.63 -15.68 39.21
CA LEU A 71 20.35 -16.88 39.65
C LEU A 71 19.52 -18.18 39.60
N GLU A 72 18.28 -18.15 39.09
CA GLU A 72 17.40 -19.33 39.11
C GLU A 72 16.73 -19.62 37.77
N TRP A 73 16.35 -20.88 37.57
CA TRP A 73 15.54 -21.30 36.43
C TRP A 73 14.06 -21.08 36.75
N ARG A 74 13.35 -20.36 35.88
CA ARG A 74 11.91 -20.21 35.99
C ARG A 74 11.20 -20.94 34.84
N PRO A 75 9.99 -21.47 35.06
CA PRO A 75 9.17 -22.01 33.98
C PRO A 75 8.88 -20.90 32.95
N SER A 76 8.83 -21.27 31.67
CA SER A 76 8.50 -20.33 30.59
C SER A 76 7.06 -19.83 30.74
N LYS A 77 6.84 -18.53 30.59
CA LYS A 77 5.50 -17.94 30.51
C LYS A 77 4.83 -18.41 29.20
N PRO A 78 3.54 -18.80 29.21
CA PRO A 78 2.83 -19.10 27.96
C PRO A 78 2.64 -17.83 27.13
N PRO A 79 2.74 -17.92 25.79
CA PRO A 79 2.60 -16.78 24.91
C PRO A 79 1.14 -16.28 24.86
N GLU A 80 0.95 -14.97 24.93
CA GLU A 80 -0.36 -14.30 24.94
C GLU A 80 -1.02 -14.26 23.55
N THR A 81 -1.46 -15.44 23.09
CA THR A 81 -1.93 -15.68 21.72
C THR A 81 -3.20 -14.91 21.36
N SER A 82 -4.14 -14.77 22.29
CA SER A 82 -5.38 -14.01 22.06
C SER A 82 -5.12 -12.52 21.84
N THR A 83 -4.23 -11.94 22.64
CA THR A 83 -3.83 -10.53 22.53
C THR A 83 -3.05 -10.28 21.24
N PHE A 84 -2.14 -11.19 20.86
CA PHE A 84 -1.44 -11.09 19.58
C PHE A 84 -2.41 -11.09 18.40
N LYS A 85 -3.36 -12.04 18.38
CA LYS A 85 -4.39 -12.13 17.34
C LYS A 85 -5.26 -10.86 17.28
N LYS A 86 -5.58 -10.27 18.43
CA LYS A 86 -6.31 -9.01 18.52
C LYS A 86 -5.54 -7.87 17.83
N TYR A 87 -4.30 -7.61 18.23
CA TYR A 87 -3.51 -6.53 17.62
C TYR A 87 -3.25 -6.74 16.13
N LEU A 88 -2.99 -8.00 15.71
CA LEU A 88 -2.83 -8.34 14.30
C LEU A 88 -4.10 -8.03 13.49
N THR A 89 -5.28 -8.37 14.05
CA THR A 89 -6.58 -8.08 13.42
C THR A 89 -6.82 -6.58 13.32
N GLU A 90 -6.61 -5.83 14.41
CA GLU A 90 -6.81 -4.38 14.46
C GLU A 90 -5.90 -3.64 13.47
N LEU A 91 -4.62 -4.01 13.40
CA LEU A 91 -3.65 -3.41 12.48
C LEU A 91 -4.04 -3.65 11.00
N MET A 92 -4.41 -4.89 10.65
CA MET A 92 -4.80 -5.24 9.29
C MET A 92 -6.16 -4.62 8.90
N GLN A 93 -7.11 -4.51 9.82
CA GLN A 93 -8.38 -3.82 9.59
C GLN A 93 -8.17 -2.31 9.40
N ALA A 94 -7.32 -1.69 10.21
CA ALA A 94 -7.00 -0.26 10.09
C ALA A 94 -6.38 0.05 8.72
N SER A 95 -5.42 -0.77 8.27
CA SER A 95 -4.83 -0.63 6.94
C SER A 95 -5.83 -0.83 5.81
N LEU A 96 -6.70 -1.84 5.89
CA LEU A 96 -7.73 -2.07 4.89
C LEU A 96 -8.75 -0.90 4.83
N GLY A 97 -9.10 -0.32 5.99
CA GLY A 97 -9.91 0.89 6.07
C GLY A 97 -9.24 2.09 5.42
N ARG A 98 -7.94 2.29 5.69
CA ARG A 98 -7.12 3.33 5.06
C ARG A 98 -7.01 3.15 3.54
N ALA A 99 -6.75 1.93 3.08
CA ALA A 99 -6.73 1.57 1.67
C ALA A 99 -8.05 1.94 0.98
N LYS A 100 -9.19 1.74 1.65
CA LYS A 100 -10.50 2.12 1.10
C LYS A 100 -10.66 3.64 1.01
N TYR A 101 -10.24 4.37 2.05
CA TYR A 101 -10.28 5.82 2.08
C TYR A 101 -9.44 6.44 0.96
N GLU A 102 -8.20 5.96 0.79
CA GLU A 102 -7.27 6.42 -0.25
C GLU A 102 -7.57 5.82 -1.64
N LYS A 103 -8.56 4.92 -1.74
CA LYS A 103 -8.91 4.17 -2.96
C LYS A 103 -7.70 3.42 -3.58
N ASN A 104 -6.78 2.96 -2.74
CA ASN A 104 -5.58 2.26 -3.16
C ASN A 104 -5.41 0.95 -2.37
N ILE A 105 -5.70 -0.17 -3.01
CA ILE A 105 -5.59 -1.51 -2.40
C ILE A 105 -4.13 -1.95 -2.18
N GLU A 106 -3.17 -1.35 -2.92
CA GLU A 106 -1.76 -1.68 -2.80
C GLU A 106 -1.21 -1.36 -1.39
N LEU A 107 -1.85 -0.45 -0.64
CA LEU A 107 -1.53 -0.16 0.76
C LEU A 107 -1.76 -1.36 1.69
N ASP A 108 -2.84 -2.13 1.47
CA ASP A 108 -3.11 -3.35 2.23
C ASP A 108 -2.13 -4.46 1.85
N LEU A 109 -1.78 -4.57 0.56
CA LEU A 109 -0.75 -5.51 0.08
C LEU A 109 0.62 -5.19 0.67
N LEU A 110 0.99 -3.90 0.70
CA LEU A 110 2.24 -3.43 1.30
C LEU A 110 2.31 -3.79 2.78
N LEU A 111 1.26 -3.53 3.57
CA LEU A 111 1.24 -3.95 4.98
C LEU A 111 1.46 -5.46 5.11
N ARG A 112 0.77 -6.27 4.30
CA ARG A 112 0.86 -7.75 4.41
C ARG A 112 2.26 -8.25 4.13
N LEU A 113 2.92 -7.72 3.10
CA LEU A 113 4.32 -8.03 2.82
C LEU A 113 5.23 -7.55 3.95
N SER A 114 4.98 -6.37 4.52
CA SER A 114 5.74 -5.85 5.67
C SER A 114 5.57 -6.71 6.91
N LEU A 115 4.38 -7.26 7.16
CA LEU A 115 4.13 -8.22 8.23
C LEU A 115 4.86 -9.54 8.00
N VAL A 116 4.84 -10.08 6.77
CA VAL A 116 5.63 -11.28 6.43
C VAL A 116 7.12 -11.02 6.66
N LYS A 117 7.66 -9.88 6.20
CA LYS A 117 9.05 -9.49 6.44
C LYS A 117 9.37 -9.41 7.93
N PHE A 118 8.56 -8.66 8.67
CA PHE A 118 8.76 -8.44 10.10
C PHE A 118 8.72 -9.76 10.87
N LEU A 119 7.68 -10.58 10.68
CA LEU A 119 7.50 -11.83 11.42
C LEU A 119 8.61 -12.84 11.13
N THR A 120 8.97 -13.03 9.86
CA THR A 120 10.02 -13.99 9.47
C THR A 120 11.39 -13.58 9.99
N GLN A 121 11.75 -12.29 9.91
CA GLN A 121 13.00 -11.78 10.49
C GLN A 121 13.00 -11.85 12.01
N GLU A 122 11.88 -11.53 12.65
CA GLU A 122 11.79 -11.46 14.11
C GLU A 122 11.84 -12.85 14.76
N ILE A 123 11.30 -13.91 14.12
CA ILE A 123 11.52 -15.30 14.55
C ILE A 123 13.02 -15.60 14.66
N GLY A 124 13.80 -15.22 13.63
CA GLY A 124 15.24 -15.41 13.61
C GLY A 124 15.97 -14.60 14.68
N ASN A 125 15.58 -13.35 14.87
CA ASN A 125 16.14 -12.46 15.90
C ASN A 125 15.87 -13.01 17.31
N GLN A 126 14.64 -13.43 17.60
CA GLN A 126 14.29 -13.95 18.93
C GLN A 126 14.96 -15.29 19.23
N PHE A 127 15.15 -16.15 18.22
CA PHE A 127 15.98 -17.35 18.38
C PHE A 127 17.43 -17.00 18.74
N ALA A 128 18.04 -16.02 18.05
CA ALA A 128 19.40 -15.57 18.34
C ALA A 128 19.51 -14.94 19.74
N ASN A 129 18.51 -14.13 20.14
CA ASN A 129 18.43 -13.54 21.47
C ASN A 129 18.33 -14.61 22.56
N LEU A 130 17.54 -15.67 22.36
CA LEU A 130 17.43 -16.78 23.32
C LEU A 130 18.76 -17.52 23.50
N VAL A 131 19.51 -17.73 22.42
CA VAL A 131 20.87 -18.30 22.47
C VAL A 131 21.82 -17.37 23.24
N LEU A 132 21.74 -16.06 22.98
CA LEU A 132 22.58 -15.07 23.64
C LEU A 132 22.27 -14.96 25.14
N GLU A 133 20.99 -14.93 25.52
CA GLU A 133 20.50 -14.95 26.91
C GLU A 133 21.14 -16.09 27.69
N GLY A 134 21.14 -17.31 27.13
CA GLY A 134 21.76 -18.47 27.78
C GLY A 134 23.28 -18.37 27.91
N LYS A 135 23.98 -17.81 26.91
CA LYS A 135 25.43 -17.60 26.95
C LYS A 135 25.82 -16.53 27.98
N GLU A 136 25.10 -15.42 28.01
CA GLU A 136 25.33 -14.34 28.96
C GLU A 136 25.03 -14.77 30.39
N TRP A 137 23.99 -15.58 30.59
CA TRP A 137 23.67 -16.15 31.89
C TRP A 137 24.80 -17.00 32.48
N ILE A 138 25.48 -17.80 31.64
CA ILE A 138 26.69 -18.54 32.05
C ILE A 138 27.82 -17.56 32.40
N ARG A 139 28.10 -16.60 31.50
CA ARG A 139 29.20 -15.63 31.65
C ARG A 139 29.06 -14.76 32.89
N HIS A 140 27.84 -14.33 33.22
CA HIS A 140 27.54 -13.49 34.39
C HIS A 140 27.85 -14.16 35.73
N ARG A 141 27.94 -15.50 35.78
CA ARG A 141 28.31 -16.27 36.99
C ARG A 141 29.82 -16.46 37.17
N GLY A 142 30.62 -15.98 36.24
CA GLY A 142 32.08 -15.99 36.31
C GLY A 142 32.74 -17.30 35.86
N THR A 143 34.05 -17.23 35.67
CA THR A 143 34.88 -18.31 35.08
C THR A 143 34.85 -19.62 35.87
N ALA A 144 34.74 -19.54 37.20
CA ALA A 144 34.60 -20.72 38.04
C ALA A 144 33.30 -21.50 37.76
N TYR A 145 32.21 -20.79 37.45
CA TYR A 145 30.94 -21.43 37.11
C TYR A 145 30.99 -22.11 35.73
N GLU A 146 31.72 -21.55 34.77
CA GLU A 146 31.78 -22.08 33.40
C GLU A 146 32.32 -23.51 33.29
N CYS A 147 33.12 -23.92 34.28
CA CYS A 147 33.70 -25.25 34.43
C CYS A 147 32.84 -26.21 35.28
N THR A 148 31.67 -25.76 35.75
CA THR A 148 30.75 -26.61 36.54
C THR A 148 29.93 -27.52 35.65
N GLU A 149 29.50 -28.66 36.20
CA GLU A 149 28.58 -29.59 35.54
C GLU A 149 27.29 -28.89 35.07
N GLN A 150 26.75 -27.99 35.90
CA GLN A 150 25.54 -27.24 35.57
C GLN A 150 25.74 -26.33 34.34
N ALA A 151 26.89 -25.67 34.22
CA ALA A 151 27.22 -24.87 33.04
C ALA A 151 27.39 -25.76 31.80
N HIS A 152 27.97 -26.95 31.93
CA HIS A 152 28.06 -27.92 30.83
C HIS A 152 26.66 -28.39 30.36
N VAL A 153 25.72 -28.64 31.27
CA VAL A 153 24.33 -29.00 30.93
C VAL A 153 23.66 -27.87 30.14
N VAL A 154 23.83 -26.61 30.54
CA VAL A 154 23.28 -25.47 29.80
C VAL A 154 23.94 -25.32 28.42
N LYS A 155 25.28 -25.45 28.34
CA LYS A 155 26.00 -25.44 27.05
C LYS A 155 25.50 -26.54 26.11
N ALA A 156 25.26 -27.75 26.62
CA ALA A 156 24.71 -28.87 25.86
C ALA A 156 23.31 -28.56 25.33
N ARG A 157 22.41 -28.04 26.18
CA ARG A 157 21.05 -27.63 25.76
C ARG A 157 21.06 -26.52 24.71
N LEU A 158 21.98 -25.55 24.82
CA LEU A 158 22.14 -24.50 23.81
C LEU A 158 22.67 -25.07 22.48
N ALA A 159 23.56 -26.07 22.52
CA ALA A 159 24.02 -26.77 21.33
C ALA A 159 22.89 -27.60 20.67
N GLU A 160 22.07 -28.29 21.47
CA GLU A 160 20.86 -28.98 20.99
C GLU A 160 19.87 -28.03 20.35
N LEU A 161 19.61 -26.87 20.98
CA LEU A 161 18.77 -25.80 20.43
C LEU A 161 19.27 -25.37 19.04
N GLN A 162 20.58 -25.14 18.91
CA GLN A 162 21.19 -24.74 17.64
C GLN A 162 21.10 -25.82 16.58
N ALA A 163 21.28 -27.09 16.97
CA ALA A 163 21.13 -28.23 16.07
C ALA A 163 19.67 -28.40 15.58
N ASP A 164 18.69 -28.10 16.44
CA ASP A 164 17.25 -28.20 16.13
C ASP A 164 16.63 -26.92 15.54
N ARG A 165 17.46 -25.94 15.14
CA ARG A 165 17.02 -24.63 14.62
C ARG A 165 15.92 -24.73 13.57
N ARG A 166 16.10 -25.57 12.54
CA ARG A 166 15.15 -25.71 11.42
C ARG A 166 13.77 -26.18 11.89
N ASN A 167 13.74 -27.14 12.81
CA ASN A 167 12.52 -27.67 13.38
C ASN A 167 11.77 -26.61 14.20
N ILE A 168 12.50 -25.86 15.03
CA ILE A 168 11.94 -24.77 15.83
C ILE A 168 11.37 -23.68 14.93
N PHE A 169 12.12 -23.25 13.91
CA PHE A 169 11.67 -22.25 12.94
C PHE A 169 10.38 -22.71 12.25
N ARG A 170 10.32 -23.96 11.81
CA ARG A 170 9.11 -24.52 11.19
C ARG A 170 7.93 -24.55 12.15
N GLN A 171 8.10 -25.00 13.40
CA GLN A 171 7.00 -25.09 14.36
C GLN A 171 6.46 -23.71 14.75
N VAL A 172 7.36 -22.75 15.01
CA VAL A 172 6.99 -21.37 15.32
C VAL A 172 6.34 -20.71 14.10
N GLY A 173 6.98 -20.84 12.93
CA GLY A 173 6.47 -20.32 11.66
C GLY A 173 5.10 -20.87 11.28
N GLN A 174 4.86 -22.17 11.51
CA GLN A 174 3.57 -22.81 11.28
C GLN A 174 2.46 -22.25 12.19
N GLN A 175 2.76 -21.97 13.45
CA GLN A 175 1.81 -21.33 14.38
C GLN A 175 1.51 -19.89 13.98
N VAL A 176 2.54 -19.12 13.59
CA VAL A 176 2.38 -17.75 13.06
C VAL A 176 1.54 -17.74 11.79
N TYR A 177 1.82 -18.65 10.86
CA TYR A 177 1.05 -18.84 9.64
C TYR A 177 -0.42 -19.17 9.94
N GLN A 178 -0.69 -20.11 10.84
CA GLN A 178 -2.07 -20.46 11.22
C GLN A 178 -2.84 -19.27 11.77
N MET A 179 -2.22 -18.44 12.62
CA MET A 179 -2.88 -17.23 13.12
C MET A 179 -3.18 -16.22 12.02
N LEU A 180 -2.24 -15.98 11.10
CA LEU A 180 -2.47 -15.12 9.94
C LEU A 180 -3.64 -15.62 9.08
N MET A 181 -3.69 -16.93 8.83
CA MET A 181 -4.79 -17.56 8.08
C MET A 181 -6.12 -17.44 8.81
N GLU A 182 -6.17 -17.64 10.12
CA GLU A 182 -7.38 -17.46 10.91
C GLU A 182 -7.89 -16.01 10.87
N VAL A 183 -7.00 -15.02 10.95
CA VAL A 183 -7.38 -13.60 10.84
C VAL A 183 -7.90 -13.29 9.43
N GLU A 184 -7.23 -13.84 8.41
CA GLU A 184 -7.60 -13.67 7.01
C GLU A 184 -8.99 -14.25 6.69
N GLU A 185 -9.24 -15.50 7.07
CA GLU A 185 -10.47 -16.23 6.72
C GLU A 185 -11.69 -15.76 7.52
N ASN A 186 -11.52 -15.42 8.80
CA ASN A 186 -12.65 -15.06 9.67
C ASN A 186 -13.18 -13.65 9.42
N THR A 187 -12.25 -12.70 9.27
CA THR A 187 -12.58 -11.27 9.36
C THR A 187 -12.19 -10.52 8.08
N LEU A 188 -10.92 -10.60 7.67
CA LEU A 188 -10.40 -9.71 6.64
C LEU A 188 -10.90 -10.02 5.23
N ALA A 189 -11.03 -11.28 4.83
CA ALA A 189 -11.50 -11.63 3.49
C ALA A 189 -12.93 -11.13 3.24
N LYS A 190 -13.80 -11.19 4.27
CA LYS A 190 -15.17 -10.66 4.21
C LYS A 190 -15.17 -9.13 4.14
N SER A 191 -14.39 -8.47 5.01
CA SER A 191 -14.25 -7.01 5.00
C SER A 191 -13.70 -6.51 3.66
N ARG A 192 -12.68 -7.17 3.11
CA ARG A 192 -12.09 -6.79 1.83
C ARG A 192 -13.09 -6.93 0.69
N ARG A 193 -13.82 -8.05 0.63
CA ARG A 193 -14.90 -8.24 -0.37
C ARG A 193 -15.97 -7.15 -0.25
N ALA A 194 -16.35 -6.77 0.96
CA ALA A 194 -17.33 -5.70 1.19
C ALA A 194 -16.85 -4.32 0.76
N LEU A 195 -15.55 -4.02 0.89
CA LEU A 195 -14.99 -2.70 0.59
C LEU A 195 -14.55 -2.53 -0.87
N PHE A 196 -14.07 -3.62 -1.51
CA PHE A 196 -13.42 -3.58 -2.83
C PHE A 196 -14.02 -4.52 -3.89
N GLY A 197 -14.91 -5.46 -3.51
CA GLY A 197 -15.46 -6.47 -4.44
C GLY A 197 -14.62 -7.75 -4.51
N GLU A 198 -14.79 -8.56 -5.55
CA GLU A 198 -14.12 -9.87 -5.69
C GLU A 198 -12.67 -9.79 -6.21
N GLU A 199 -12.24 -8.64 -6.70
CA GLU A 199 -10.87 -8.42 -7.18
C GLU A 199 -10.02 -7.69 -6.12
N PRO A 200 -8.71 -8.01 -5.95
CA PRO A 200 -7.90 -9.01 -6.66
C PRO A 200 -7.66 -10.30 -5.81
N ALA A 201 -8.49 -11.34 -5.98
CA ALA A 201 -8.38 -12.58 -5.17
C ALA A 201 -7.01 -13.29 -5.25
N GLU A 202 -6.39 -13.34 -6.44
CA GLU A 202 -5.15 -14.09 -6.69
C GLU A 202 -3.93 -13.54 -5.93
N CYS A 203 -3.81 -12.22 -5.78
CA CYS A 203 -2.70 -11.58 -5.05
C CYS A 203 -2.72 -11.96 -3.56
N TYR A 204 -3.92 -12.10 -2.99
CA TYR A 204 -4.08 -12.53 -1.60
C TYR A 204 -3.84 -14.02 -1.42
N ASP A 205 -4.13 -14.85 -2.42
CA ASP A 205 -3.78 -16.27 -2.37
C ASP A 205 -2.27 -16.47 -2.38
N LEU A 206 -1.54 -15.65 -3.14
CA LEU A 206 -0.08 -15.61 -3.10
C LEU A 206 0.42 -15.29 -1.68
N LEU A 207 -0.18 -14.34 -0.96
CA LEU A 207 0.18 -14.00 0.43
C LEU A 207 -0.12 -15.11 1.46
N LYS A 208 -0.91 -16.12 1.11
CA LYS A 208 -1.17 -17.31 1.95
C LYS A 208 -0.11 -18.40 1.79
N ASN A 209 1.00 -18.12 1.12
CA ASN A 209 2.03 -19.11 0.90
C ASN A 209 2.84 -19.37 2.19
N ARG A 210 2.66 -20.57 2.75
CA ARG A 210 3.34 -21.01 3.98
C ARG A 210 4.86 -21.14 3.87
N LEU A 211 5.41 -21.27 2.66
CA LEU A 211 6.85 -21.46 2.46
C LEU A 211 7.67 -20.25 2.93
N VAL A 212 7.06 -19.06 3.03
CA VAL A 212 7.72 -17.86 3.57
C VAL A 212 8.11 -18.01 5.04
N PHE A 213 7.43 -18.87 5.80
CA PHE A 213 7.71 -19.12 7.23
C PHE A 213 8.70 -20.26 7.46
N VAL A 214 9.35 -20.75 6.41
CA VAL A 214 10.35 -21.81 6.46
C VAL A 214 11.68 -21.28 5.99
N GLU A 215 12.76 -21.64 6.69
CA GLU A 215 14.10 -21.22 6.35
C GLU A 215 14.48 -21.66 4.91
N GLY A 216 14.73 -20.70 4.03
CA GLY A 216 15.06 -20.95 2.61
C GLY A 216 13.91 -21.51 1.76
N GLY A 217 12.67 -21.49 2.25
CA GLY A 217 11.49 -21.96 1.50
C GLY A 217 11.44 -23.48 1.29
N LYS A 218 12.26 -24.25 2.01
CA LYS A 218 12.37 -25.72 1.84
C LYS A 218 12.43 -26.44 3.19
N ASP A 219 11.48 -27.34 3.42
CA ASP A 219 11.49 -28.24 4.58
C ASP A 219 10.80 -29.57 4.24
N ASP A 220 11.49 -30.67 4.52
CA ASP A 220 11.04 -32.02 4.19
C ASP A 220 9.81 -32.46 4.98
N SER A 221 9.69 -32.04 6.24
CA SER A 221 8.50 -32.36 7.05
C SER A 221 7.29 -31.66 6.48
N LEU A 222 7.45 -30.39 6.09
CA LEU A 222 6.38 -29.62 5.47
C LEU A 222 5.95 -30.21 4.12
N TYR A 223 6.90 -30.58 3.26
CA TYR A 223 6.61 -31.20 1.98
C TYR A 223 5.88 -32.54 2.15
N LEU A 224 6.31 -33.36 3.11
CA LEU A 224 5.66 -34.62 3.41
C LEU A 224 4.21 -34.42 3.87
N GLU A 225 3.95 -33.43 4.74
CA GLU A 225 2.63 -33.24 5.33
C GLU A 225 1.66 -32.53 4.38
N GLN A 226 2.12 -31.51 3.65
CA GLN A 226 1.26 -30.53 2.97
C GLN A 226 1.33 -30.61 1.44
N TYR A 227 2.36 -31.23 0.89
CA TYR A 227 2.61 -31.35 -0.56
C TYR A 227 2.99 -32.80 -0.91
N VAL A 228 4.06 -32.98 -1.68
CA VAL A 228 4.73 -34.25 -1.94
C VAL A 228 6.21 -34.13 -1.56
N LEU A 229 6.74 -35.11 -0.85
CA LEU A 229 8.16 -35.18 -0.54
C LEU A 229 8.89 -35.71 -1.76
N LEU A 230 9.65 -34.87 -2.45
CA LEU A 230 10.51 -35.23 -3.59
C LEU A 230 11.98 -35.34 -3.17
N GLY A 231 12.80 -35.93 -4.03
CA GLY A 231 14.24 -36.02 -3.80
C GLY A 231 14.90 -34.65 -3.78
N ASN A 232 15.79 -34.42 -2.81
CA ASN A 232 16.52 -33.16 -2.64
C ASN A 232 18.00 -33.26 -3.04
N TYR A 233 18.53 -34.47 -3.23
CA TYR A 233 19.94 -34.68 -3.57
C TYR A 233 20.12 -34.78 -5.09
N SER A 234 21.29 -34.38 -5.58
CA SER A 234 21.59 -34.35 -7.02
C SER A 234 21.47 -35.72 -7.71
N ARG A 235 21.68 -36.81 -6.96
CA ARG A 235 21.56 -38.20 -7.44
C ARG A 235 20.13 -38.77 -7.35
N ASP A 236 19.19 -38.04 -6.77
CA ASP A 236 17.81 -38.51 -6.65
C ASP A 236 17.14 -38.46 -8.02
N GLN A 237 16.42 -39.53 -8.38
CA GLN A 237 15.72 -39.61 -9.66
C GLN A 237 14.45 -38.75 -9.64
N ASP A 238 13.74 -38.74 -8.53
CA ASP A 238 12.46 -38.07 -8.33
C ASP A 238 12.60 -36.65 -7.81
N ARG A 239 13.48 -35.88 -8.45
CA ARG A 239 13.64 -34.45 -8.17
C ARG A 239 12.52 -33.63 -8.81
N ILE A 240 12.30 -32.43 -8.26
CA ILE A 240 11.30 -31.50 -8.80
C ILE A 240 11.56 -31.18 -10.27
N GLU A 241 12.82 -30.99 -10.67
CA GLU A 241 13.18 -30.67 -12.06
C GLU A 241 12.90 -31.85 -13.01
N THR A 242 13.09 -33.08 -12.55
CA THR A 242 12.79 -34.29 -13.35
C THR A 242 11.30 -34.42 -13.62
N ILE A 243 10.46 -34.21 -12.60
CA ILE A 243 9.01 -34.30 -12.72
C ILE A 243 8.46 -33.12 -13.53
N ASP A 244 9.02 -31.92 -13.35
CA ASP A 244 8.62 -30.73 -14.10
C ASP A 244 8.87 -30.91 -15.61
N ALA A 245 10.08 -31.36 -15.97
CA ALA A 245 10.41 -31.67 -17.35
C ALA A 245 9.48 -32.73 -17.94
N LEU A 246 9.17 -33.79 -17.17
CA LEU A 246 8.28 -34.85 -17.63
C LEU A 246 6.86 -34.36 -17.91
N LEU A 247 6.31 -33.48 -17.06
CA LEU A 247 4.98 -32.89 -17.27
C LEU A 247 4.97 -31.86 -18.40
N LEU A 248 6.03 -31.06 -18.55
CA LEU A 248 6.16 -30.13 -19.67
C LEU A 248 6.22 -30.88 -21.01
N ASP A 249 7.02 -31.95 -21.09
CA ASP A 249 7.08 -32.80 -22.28
C ASP A 249 5.73 -33.47 -22.56
N PHE A 250 5.05 -33.95 -21.51
CA PHE A 250 3.70 -34.49 -21.63
C PHE A 250 2.72 -33.48 -22.25
N LEU A 251 2.72 -32.22 -21.77
CA LEU A 251 1.86 -31.18 -22.33
C LEU A 251 2.20 -30.87 -23.79
N ARG A 252 3.49 -30.79 -24.13
CA ARG A 252 3.95 -30.54 -25.52
C ARG A 252 3.50 -31.62 -26.50
N GLU A 253 3.49 -32.88 -26.05
CA GLU A 253 3.18 -34.02 -26.90
C GLU A 253 1.68 -34.26 -27.04
N PHE A 254 0.91 -34.16 -25.95
CA PHE A 254 -0.48 -34.63 -25.91
C PHE A 254 -1.53 -33.52 -25.84
N VAL A 255 -1.17 -32.27 -25.55
CA VAL A 255 -2.15 -31.19 -25.32
C VAL A 255 -2.00 -30.09 -26.37
N LEU A 256 -3.10 -29.77 -27.06
CA LEU A 256 -3.21 -28.54 -27.84
C LEU A 256 -3.71 -27.42 -26.93
N ALA A 257 -2.76 -26.60 -26.47
CA ALA A 257 -3.02 -25.41 -25.66
C ALA A 257 -3.57 -24.24 -26.51
N GLY A 258 -4.87 -24.23 -26.78
CA GLY A 258 -5.55 -23.14 -27.51
C GLY A 258 -5.13 -22.98 -28.98
N ASP A 259 -5.58 -21.89 -29.62
CA ASP A 259 -5.38 -21.61 -31.06
C ASP A 259 -3.91 -21.28 -31.45
N HIS A 260 -3.05 -20.95 -30.49
CA HIS A 260 -1.69 -20.46 -30.76
C HIS A 260 -0.66 -21.53 -31.14
N GLY A 261 -0.97 -22.81 -30.91
CA GLY A 261 -0.12 -23.91 -31.37
C GLY A 261 -0.04 -23.97 -32.90
N GLU A 262 -1.11 -23.54 -33.58
CA GLU A 262 -1.17 -23.42 -35.03
C GLU A 262 -0.33 -22.22 -35.50
N GLU A 263 -0.45 -21.06 -34.84
CA GLU A 263 0.34 -19.85 -35.13
C GLU A 263 1.86 -20.08 -35.03
N MET A 264 2.32 -20.84 -34.02
CA MET A 264 3.74 -21.19 -33.88
C MET A 264 4.22 -22.11 -35.01
N SER A 265 3.41 -23.11 -35.39
CA SER A 265 3.70 -24.01 -36.51
C SER A 265 3.76 -23.26 -37.84
N GLU A 266 2.84 -22.31 -38.05
CA GLU A 266 2.84 -21.42 -39.22
C GLU A 266 4.05 -20.49 -39.26
N ALA A 267 4.48 -19.93 -38.12
CA ALA A 267 5.67 -19.09 -38.04
C ALA A 267 6.93 -19.86 -38.44
N TRP A 268 7.10 -21.10 -37.96
CA TRP A 268 8.22 -21.97 -38.35
C TRP A 268 8.15 -22.41 -39.82
N LYS A 269 6.95 -22.71 -40.35
CA LYS A 269 6.77 -22.98 -41.78
C LYS A 269 7.16 -21.76 -42.63
N SER A 270 6.76 -20.56 -42.21
CA SER A 270 7.13 -19.32 -42.89
C SER A 270 8.65 -19.11 -42.87
N HIS A 271 9.31 -19.28 -41.73
CA HIS A 271 10.77 -19.21 -41.61
C HIS A 271 11.46 -20.22 -42.55
N ASN A 272 11.03 -21.49 -42.54
CA ASN A 272 11.58 -22.53 -43.41
C ASN A 272 11.40 -22.19 -44.90
N THR A 273 10.25 -21.61 -45.27
CA THR A 273 9.99 -21.17 -46.65
C THR A 273 10.96 -20.07 -47.08
N GLN A 274 11.29 -19.13 -46.16
CA GLN A 274 12.30 -18.10 -46.43
C GLN A 274 13.72 -18.68 -46.52
N VAL A 275 14.06 -19.66 -45.68
CA VAL A 275 15.34 -20.39 -45.74
C VAL A 275 15.48 -21.11 -47.07
N ASP A 276 14.45 -21.83 -47.51
CA ASP A 276 14.44 -22.55 -48.78
C ASP A 276 14.59 -21.58 -49.97
N ALA A 277 13.90 -20.43 -49.94
CA ALA A 277 14.02 -19.39 -50.95
C ALA A 277 15.45 -18.78 -51.00
N ALA A 278 16.07 -18.55 -49.85
CA ALA A 278 17.45 -18.05 -49.76
C ALA A 278 18.46 -19.08 -50.27
N LEU A 279 18.29 -20.36 -49.92
CA LEU A 279 19.13 -21.46 -50.40
C LEU A 279 19.00 -21.65 -51.91
N SER A 280 17.78 -21.56 -52.46
CA SER A 280 17.53 -21.60 -53.92
C SER A 280 18.20 -20.43 -54.63
N THR A 281 18.00 -19.20 -54.14
CA THR A 281 18.61 -17.99 -54.72
C THR A 281 20.14 -18.06 -54.68
N ARG A 282 20.73 -18.55 -53.58
CA ARG A 282 22.18 -18.77 -53.48
C ARG A 282 22.69 -19.83 -54.44
N GLY A 283 21.92 -20.90 -54.64
CA GLY A 283 22.24 -21.95 -55.62
C GLY A 283 22.20 -21.44 -57.07
N GLU A 284 21.21 -20.61 -57.40
CA GLU A 284 21.12 -19.94 -58.71
C GLU A 284 22.28 -18.97 -58.94
N LEU A 285 22.65 -18.19 -57.91
CA LEU A 285 23.77 -17.25 -57.97
C LEU A 285 25.10 -17.98 -58.22
N ALA A 286 25.33 -19.12 -57.54
CA ALA A 286 26.52 -19.95 -57.78
C ALA A 286 26.58 -20.53 -59.21
N ARG A 287 25.44 -20.99 -59.76
CA ARG A 287 25.37 -21.46 -61.16
C ARG A 287 25.66 -20.34 -62.15
N LEU A 288 25.16 -19.14 -61.85
CA LEU A 288 25.32 -17.98 -62.71
C LEU A 288 26.74 -17.40 -62.63
N GLU A 289 27.43 -17.53 -61.49
CA GLU A 289 28.86 -17.27 -61.37
C GLU A 289 29.70 -18.24 -62.21
N GLU A 290 29.37 -19.53 -62.21
CA GLU A 290 30.01 -20.53 -63.06
C GLU A 290 29.78 -20.25 -64.56
N GLU A 291 28.57 -19.85 -64.95
CA GLU A 291 28.24 -19.41 -66.31
C GLU A 291 29.06 -18.17 -66.72
N ARG A 292 29.15 -17.17 -65.84
CA ARG A 292 29.94 -15.93 -66.06
C ARG A 292 31.42 -16.25 -66.24
N GLU A 293 32.00 -17.08 -65.38
CA GLU A 293 33.40 -17.53 -65.52
C GLU A 293 33.61 -18.31 -66.84
N GLY A 294 32.64 -19.15 -67.21
CA GLY A 294 32.65 -19.86 -68.49
C GLY A 294 32.64 -18.91 -69.70
N LEU A 295 31.82 -17.86 -69.66
CA LEU A 295 31.73 -16.83 -70.70
C LEU A 295 33.01 -15.99 -70.78
N LEU A 296 33.57 -15.57 -69.64
CA LEU A 296 34.85 -14.85 -69.56
C LEU A 296 35.99 -15.67 -70.17
N ARG A 297 36.11 -16.94 -69.80
CA ARG A 297 37.10 -17.87 -70.39
C ARG A 297 36.93 -18.04 -71.90
N ARG A 298 35.70 -17.94 -72.43
CA ARG A 298 35.43 -18.00 -73.88
C ARG A 298 35.77 -16.69 -74.59
N MET A 299 35.56 -15.54 -73.95
CA MET A 299 36.01 -14.23 -74.44
C MET A 299 37.54 -14.14 -74.52
N GLU A 300 38.25 -14.51 -73.46
CA GLU A 300 39.72 -14.50 -73.42
C GLU A 300 40.33 -15.39 -74.51
N ARG A 301 39.72 -16.56 -74.78
CA ARG A 301 40.13 -17.44 -75.89
C ARG A 301 39.83 -16.86 -77.27
N GLY A 302 38.83 -15.98 -77.39
CA GLY A 302 38.48 -15.30 -78.64
C GLY A 302 39.37 -14.09 -78.99
N GLU A 303 40.05 -13.50 -77.99
CA GLU A 303 41.02 -12.41 -78.16
C GLU A 303 42.47 -12.90 -78.35
N GLY A 304 42.73 -14.20 -78.16
CA GLY A 304 44.02 -14.82 -78.46
C GLY A 304 44.28 -15.02 -79.96
N LEU A 305 45.56 -15.01 -80.35
CA LEU A 305 46.12 -15.04 -81.72
C LEU A 305 45.74 -16.26 -82.61
N LEU A 306 44.76 -17.08 -82.21
CA LEU A 306 44.28 -18.29 -82.89
C LEU A 306 42.82 -18.16 -83.37
N SER A 307 42.43 -16.97 -83.84
CA SER A 307 41.10 -16.68 -84.43
C SER A 307 40.89 -17.22 -85.86
N ARG A 308 41.65 -18.23 -86.29
CA ARG A 308 41.69 -18.69 -87.71
C ARG A 308 40.77 -19.86 -88.09
N VAL A 309 39.87 -20.32 -87.23
CA VAL A 309 38.94 -21.42 -87.59
C VAL A 309 37.50 -21.11 -87.18
N GLY A 310 36.82 -20.32 -88.02
CA GLY A 310 35.47 -20.58 -88.55
C GLY A 310 34.26 -20.76 -87.62
N TRP A 311 34.38 -20.65 -86.30
CA TRP A 311 33.26 -20.77 -85.36
C TRP A 311 33.11 -19.46 -84.58
N HIS A 312 32.66 -18.42 -85.27
CA HIS A 312 32.41 -17.11 -84.66
C HIS A 312 31.16 -17.16 -83.78
N ALA A 313 31.34 -17.30 -82.47
CA ALA A 313 30.46 -16.56 -81.57
C ALA A 313 30.85 -15.08 -81.73
N ASN A 314 29.92 -14.26 -82.25
CA ASN A 314 30.19 -12.85 -82.49
C ASN A 314 30.60 -12.18 -81.15
N PRO A 315 31.75 -11.49 -81.06
CA PRO A 315 32.19 -10.85 -79.81
C PRO A 315 31.14 -9.92 -79.21
N ALA A 316 30.31 -9.28 -80.05
CA ALA A 316 29.19 -8.47 -79.59
C ALA A 316 28.11 -9.31 -78.86
N THR A 317 27.86 -10.54 -79.32
CA THR A 317 26.90 -11.47 -78.71
C THR A 317 27.41 -12.05 -77.39
N LEU A 318 28.71 -12.34 -77.26
CA LEU A 318 29.31 -12.79 -75.99
C LEU A 318 29.33 -11.66 -74.95
N ARG A 319 29.66 -10.43 -75.36
CA ARG A 319 29.57 -9.25 -74.48
C ARG A 319 28.14 -8.97 -74.03
N ALA A 320 27.16 -9.12 -74.92
CA ALA A 320 25.75 -8.99 -74.55
C ALA A 320 25.30 -10.07 -73.56
N ALA A 321 25.71 -11.33 -73.75
CA ALA A 321 25.42 -12.43 -72.83
C ALA A 321 26.10 -12.25 -71.46
N LEU A 322 27.34 -11.75 -71.44
CA LEU A 322 28.05 -11.44 -70.20
C LEU A 322 27.37 -10.29 -69.44
N ALA A 323 26.96 -9.22 -70.13
CA ALA A 323 26.23 -8.11 -69.53
C ALA A 323 24.85 -8.54 -68.98
N ASP A 324 24.14 -9.43 -69.68
CA ASP A 324 22.90 -10.04 -69.21
C ASP A 324 23.13 -10.90 -67.95
N ALA A 325 24.18 -11.74 -67.95
CA ALA A 325 24.58 -12.49 -66.77
C ALA A 325 24.95 -11.57 -65.58
N GLU A 326 25.71 -10.50 -65.80
CA GLU A 326 26.04 -9.53 -64.74
C GLU A 326 24.81 -8.82 -64.17
N ASN A 327 23.85 -8.45 -65.02
CA ASN A 327 22.61 -7.84 -64.57
C ASN A 327 21.77 -8.83 -63.73
N ARG A 328 21.69 -10.10 -64.15
CA ARG A 328 21.03 -11.16 -63.39
C ARG A 328 21.74 -11.47 -62.07
N HIS A 329 23.08 -11.46 -62.05
CA HIS A 329 23.89 -11.62 -60.84
C HIS A 329 23.56 -10.53 -59.83
N LYS A 330 23.59 -9.26 -60.25
CA LYS A 330 23.22 -8.11 -59.41
C LYS A 330 21.78 -8.22 -58.91
N HIS A 331 20.85 -8.63 -59.77
CA HIS A 331 19.45 -8.82 -59.38
C HIS A 331 19.27 -9.92 -58.33
N LEU A 332 19.89 -11.08 -58.51
CA LEU A 332 19.86 -12.18 -57.54
C LEU A 332 20.57 -11.81 -56.23
N GLN A 333 21.65 -11.04 -56.31
CA GLN A 333 22.35 -10.53 -55.13
C GLN A 333 21.47 -9.56 -54.34
N GLN A 334 20.80 -8.60 -55.01
CA GLN A 334 19.82 -7.71 -54.38
C GLN A 334 18.66 -8.51 -53.76
N LYS A 335 18.14 -9.51 -54.47
CA LYS A 335 17.08 -10.40 -53.94
C LYS A 335 17.55 -11.14 -52.68
N LEU A 336 18.81 -11.60 -52.62
CA LEU A 336 19.37 -12.25 -51.43
C LEU A 336 19.57 -11.25 -50.28
N GLU A 337 20.02 -10.03 -50.57
CA GLU A 337 20.11 -8.94 -49.60
C GLU A 337 18.73 -8.56 -49.02
N GLU A 338 17.67 -8.56 -49.84
CA GLU A 338 16.29 -8.34 -49.40
C GLU A 338 15.72 -9.50 -48.56
N LEU A 339 16.15 -10.74 -48.81
CA LEU A 339 15.72 -11.91 -48.05
C LEU A 339 16.34 -11.95 -46.65
N GLY A 340 17.54 -11.37 -46.46
CA GLY A 340 18.25 -11.36 -45.17
C GLY A 340 17.41 -10.84 -44.00
N PRO A 341 16.91 -9.57 -44.06
CA PRO A 341 16.06 -9.02 -43.01
C PRO A 341 14.75 -9.79 -42.81
N ARG A 342 14.16 -10.34 -43.88
CA ARG A 342 12.92 -11.13 -43.80
C ARG A 342 13.12 -12.45 -43.08
N LEU A 343 14.25 -13.12 -43.33
CA LEU A 343 14.62 -14.35 -42.67
C LEU A 343 14.85 -14.13 -41.18
N GLU A 344 15.57 -13.07 -40.83
CA GLU A 344 15.83 -12.70 -39.42
C GLU A 344 14.53 -12.32 -38.69
N ALA A 345 13.66 -11.52 -39.31
CA ALA A 345 12.35 -11.18 -38.74
C ALA A 345 11.45 -12.42 -38.57
N ALA A 346 11.42 -13.34 -39.54
CA ALA A 346 10.67 -14.59 -39.44
C ALA A 346 11.21 -15.49 -38.33
N LYS A 347 12.55 -15.54 -38.17
CA LYS A 347 13.21 -16.29 -37.11
C LYS A 347 12.89 -15.72 -35.73
N GLN A 348 13.08 -14.42 -35.53
CA GLN A 348 12.76 -13.74 -34.27
C GLN A 348 11.29 -13.93 -33.88
N LYS A 349 10.37 -13.84 -34.87
CA LYS A 349 8.95 -14.11 -34.63
C LYS A 349 8.71 -15.57 -34.19
N ALA A 350 9.34 -16.54 -34.83
CA ALA A 350 9.21 -17.95 -34.47
C ALA A 350 9.80 -18.27 -33.09
N GLU A 351 10.96 -17.70 -32.76
CA GLU A 351 11.61 -17.82 -31.44
C GLU A 351 10.74 -17.18 -30.34
N PHE A 352 10.26 -15.96 -30.55
CA PHE A 352 9.36 -15.26 -29.62
C PHE A 352 8.09 -16.06 -29.34
N LEU A 353 7.42 -16.58 -30.38
CA LEU A 353 6.22 -17.43 -30.21
C LEU A 353 6.55 -18.75 -29.51
N THR A 354 7.74 -19.31 -29.73
CA THR A 354 8.20 -20.52 -29.04
C THR A 354 8.40 -20.26 -27.55
N GLU A 355 9.05 -19.15 -27.17
CA GLU A 355 9.24 -18.75 -25.78
C GLU A 355 7.91 -18.45 -25.09
N GLN A 356 7.00 -17.71 -25.75
CA GLN A 356 5.66 -17.45 -25.24
C GLN A 356 4.87 -18.76 -25.02
N TYR A 357 4.94 -19.69 -25.97
CA TYR A 357 4.29 -21.00 -25.85
C TYR A 357 4.86 -21.80 -24.68
N GLN A 358 6.19 -21.83 -24.51
CA GLN A 358 6.83 -22.50 -23.37
C GLN A 358 6.44 -21.87 -22.03
N SER A 359 6.43 -20.53 -21.93
CA SER A 359 6.00 -19.84 -20.71
C SER A 359 4.55 -20.16 -20.37
N ARG A 360 3.67 -20.23 -21.38
CA ARG A 360 2.26 -20.57 -21.18
C ARG A 360 2.07 -22.01 -20.71
N LEU A 361 2.82 -22.96 -21.27
CA LEU A 361 2.82 -24.35 -20.78
C LEU A 361 3.25 -24.42 -19.31
N ALA A 362 4.30 -23.66 -18.94
CA ALA A 362 4.71 -23.53 -17.55
C ALA A 362 3.60 -22.91 -16.69
N ASP A 363 2.86 -21.90 -17.15
CA ASP A 363 1.77 -21.30 -16.39
C ASP A 363 0.58 -22.27 -16.18
N TYR A 364 0.34 -23.21 -17.10
CA TYR A 364 -0.65 -24.28 -16.87
C TYR A 364 -0.27 -25.20 -15.71
N LEU A 365 1.02 -25.51 -15.55
CA LEU A 365 1.51 -26.34 -14.44
C LEU A 365 1.51 -25.59 -13.10
N ASN A 366 1.26 -24.29 -13.09
CA ASN A 366 1.07 -23.49 -11.87
C ASN A 366 -0.38 -23.42 -11.40
N GLN A 367 -1.33 -24.03 -12.13
CA GLN A 367 -2.73 -24.09 -11.73
C GLN A 367 -3.09 -25.53 -11.32
N PRO A 368 -3.19 -25.86 -10.01
CA PRO A 368 -3.37 -27.25 -9.55
C PRO A 368 -4.63 -27.93 -10.09
N GLU A 369 -5.71 -27.17 -10.32
CA GLU A 369 -6.95 -27.69 -10.92
C GLU A 369 -6.72 -28.34 -12.29
N ASN A 370 -5.70 -27.91 -13.03
CA ASN A 370 -5.38 -28.47 -14.34
C ASN A 370 -4.98 -29.95 -14.26
N ALA A 371 -4.43 -30.42 -13.13
CA ALA A 371 -4.15 -31.84 -12.94
C ALA A 371 -5.41 -32.70 -13.09
N ARG A 372 -6.54 -32.26 -12.52
CA ARG A 372 -7.81 -32.98 -12.67
C ARG A 372 -8.41 -32.79 -14.06
N ARG A 373 -8.30 -31.60 -14.65
CA ARG A 373 -8.75 -31.37 -16.05
C ARG A 373 -8.05 -32.28 -17.05
N LEU A 374 -6.78 -32.62 -16.80
CA LEU A 374 -5.96 -33.51 -17.62
C LEU A 374 -6.24 -34.99 -17.35
N PHE A 375 -6.34 -35.37 -16.08
CA PHE A 375 -6.21 -36.77 -15.68
C PHE A 375 -7.42 -37.37 -14.97
N ASP A 376 -8.41 -36.59 -14.55
CA ASP A 376 -9.61 -37.09 -13.86
C ASP A 376 -10.74 -37.37 -14.86
N PRO A 377 -11.10 -38.65 -15.11
CA PRO A 377 -12.19 -38.99 -16.02
C PRO A 377 -13.56 -38.46 -15.55
N ASN A 378 -13.71 -38.17 -14.26
CA ASN A 378 -14.94 -37.70 -13.64
C ASN A 378 -15.00 -36.16 -13.49
N TRP A 379 -14.04 -35.43 -14.06
CA TRP A 379 -14.00 -33.97 -13.93
C TRP A 379 -15.26 -33.29 -14.53
N PRO A 380 -15.96 -32.43 -13.75
CA PRO A 380 -17.14 -31.72 -14.25
C PRO A 380 -16.75 -30.60 -15.23
N GLY A 381 -17.05 -30.76 -16.53
CA GLY A 381 -16.80 -29.77 -17.58
C GLY A 381 -16.91 -30.34 -19.01
N GLU A 382 -17.20 -29.44 -19.97
CA GLU A 382 -17.59 -29.61 -21.39
C GLU A 382 -17.35 -30.98 -22.07
N GLU A 383 -18.42 -31.44 -22.73
CA GLU A 383 -18.62 -32.70 -23.49
C GLU A 383 -18.59 -34.01 -22.66
N ALA A 384 -19.76 -34.35 -22.11
CA ALA A 384 -20.04 -35.65 -21.51
C ALA A 384 -19.83 -36.77 -22.55
N GLY A 385 -18.90 -37.69 -22.28
CA GLY A 385 -18.55 -38.84 -23.12
C GLY A 385 -17.09 -38.80 -23.59
N ALA A 386 -16.82 -38.17 -24.74
CA ALA A 386 -15.51 -38.17 -25.41
C ALA A 386 -14.37 -37.55 -24.58
N GLY A 387 -14.68 -36.54 -23.76
CA GLY A 387 -13.71 -35.93 -22.85
C GLY A 387 -13.26 -36.86 -21.70
N SER A 388 -14.14 -37.76 -21.24
CA SER A 388 -13.83 -38.70 -20.15
C SER A 388 -12.86 -39.79 -20.60
N GLU A 389 -13.11 -40.39 -21.77
CA GLU A 389 -12.21 -41.38 -22.37
C GLU A 389 -10.83 -40.80 -22.66
N THR A 390 -10.79 -39.57 -23.18
CA THR A 390 -9.53 -38.86 -23.45
C THR A 390 -8.72 -38.65 -22.16
N ARG A 391 -9.35 -38.19 -21.07
CA ARG A 391 -8.68 -38.03 -19.76
C ARG A 391 -8.22 -39.36 -19.19
N ALA A 392 -8.99 -40.43 -19.35
CA ALA A 392 -8.59 -41.77 -18.92
C ALA A 392 -7.36 -42.30 -19.69
N GLN A 393 -7.27 -42.01 -21.00
CA GLN A 393 -6.09 -42.31 -21.82
C GLN A 393 -4.88 -41.50 -21.38
N LEU A 394 -5.04 -40.19 -21.15
CA LEU A 394 -3.97 -39.31 -20.66
C LEU A 394 -3.45 -39.74 -19.28
N LEU A 395 -4.33 -40.17 -18.38
CA LEU A 395 -3.94 -40.72 -17.08
C LEU A 395 -3.14 -42.02 -17.23
N ALA A 396 -3.56 -42.92 -18.13
CA ALA A 396 -2.84 -44.16 -18.38
C ALA A 396 -1.43 -43.89 -18.92
N GLU A 397 -1.29 -42.93 -19.83
CA GLU A 397 0.00 -42.49 -20.36
C GLU A 397 0.87 -41.82 -19.29
N TRP A 398 0.29 -40.97 -18.43
CA TRP A 398 1.01 -40.39 -17.29
C TRP A 398 1.58 -41.46 -16.36
N ILE A 399 0.77 -42.45 -15.98
CA ILE A 399 1.22 -43.59 -15.16
C ILE A 399 2.29 -44.40 -15.88
N SER A 400 2.15 -44.61 -17.20
CA SER A 400 3.14 -45.30 -18.02
C SER A 400 4.49 -44.59 -17.98
N ARG A 401 4.53 -43.27 -18.17
CA ARG A 401 5.76 -42.46 -18.10
C ARG A 401 6.42 -42.51 -16.72
N LEU A 402 5.62 -42.43 -15.65
CA LEU A 402 6.14 -42.57 -14.28
C LEU A 402 6.76 -43.95 -14.04
N ARG A 403 6.19 -45.02 -14.62
CA ARG A 403 6.75 -46.38 -14.52
C ARG A 403 8.02 -46.55 -15.35
N GLN A 404 8.03 -46.06 -16.59
CA GLN A 404 9.19 -46.18 -17.49
C GLN A 404 10.46 -45.50 -16.96
N ARG A 405 10.29 -44.46 -16.13
CA ARG A 405 11.41 -43.76 -15.48
C ARG A 405 11.64 -44.19 -14.03
N ASP A 406 11.02 -45.28 -13.56
CA ASP A 406 11.06 -45.77 -12.18
C ASP A 406 10.60 -44.75 -11.11
N LEU A 407 9.86 -43.71 -11.49
CA LEU A 407 9.40 -42.65 -10.59
C LEU A 407 8.16 -43.03 -9.78
N LEU A 408 7.33 -43.95 -10.28
CA LEU A 408 6.08 -44.32 -9.62
C LEU A 408 6.29 -44.83 -8.19
N VAL A 409 7.32 -45.65 -7.97
CA VAL A 409 7.62 -46.20 -6.63
C VAL A 409 8.02 -45.11 -5.64
N HIS A 410 8.73 -44.08 -6.10
CA HIS A 410 9.11 -42.91 -5.29
C HIS A 410 7.89 -42.07 -4.89
N VAL A 411 6.95 -41.90 -5.82
CA VAL A 411 5.67 -41.21 -5.56
C VAL A 411 4.88 -41.94 -4.48
N LEU A 412 4.69 -43.26 -4.65
CA LEU A 412 3.98 -44.09 -3.67
C LEU A 412 4.67 -44.05 -2.30
N ALA A 413 6.01 -44.14 -2.27
CA ALA A 413 6.79 -44.03 -1.04
C ALA A 413 6.54 -42.71 -0.31
N SER A 414 6.44 -41.58 -1.02
CA SER A 414 6.15 -40.28 -0.38
C SER A 414 4.80 -40.24 0.32
N TYR A 415 3.76 -40.87 -0.22
CA TYR A 415 2.44 -40.86 0.41
C TYR A 415 2.36 -41.83 1.58
N GLU A 416 2.95 -43.02 1.45
CA GLU A 416 2.94 -44.04 2.49
C GLU A 416 3.85 -43.69 3.68
N LEU A 417 4.93 -42.94 3.45
CA LEU A 417 5.85 -42.50 4.50
C LEU A 417 5.15 -41.68 5.60
N ARG A 418 4.04 -40.98 5.27
CA ARG A 418 3.24 -40.21 6.24
C ARG A 418 2.73 -41.06 7.40
N ASN A 419 2.51 -42.35 7.18
CA ASN A 419 2.00 -43.29 8.17
C ASN A 419 3.12 -43.86 9.07
N LEU A 420 4.39 -43.61 8.72
CA LEU A 420 5.55 -44.29 9.31
C LEU A 420 6.52 -43.32 9.99
N TYR A 421 6.73 -42.12 9.43
CA TYR A 421 7.87 -41.27 9.78
C TYR A 421 7.98 -40.92 11.28
N ARG A 422 6.86 -40.69 11.98
CA ARG A 422 6.86 -40.32 13.40
C ARG A 422 7.50 -41.36 14.31
N ASP A 423 7.46 -42.63 13.89
CA ASP A 423 8.02 -43.74 14.67
C ASP A 423 9.56 -43.82 14.55
N TYR A 424 10.14 -43.27 13.46
CA TYR A 424 11.56 -43.46 13.10
C TYR A 424 12.37 -42.16 12.96
N CYS A 425 11.70 -41.01 12.82
CA CYS A 425 12.31 -39.70 12.63
C CYS A 425 12.03 -38.81 13.85
N PRO A 426 13.04 -38.47 14.67
CA PRO A 426 14.44 -38.94 14.67
C PRO A 426 14.58 -40.40 15.17
N PRO A 427 15.74 -41.08 14.97
CA PRO A 427 17.04 -40.57 14.51
C PRO A 427 17.26 -40.58 12.99
N VAL A 428 16.42 -41.27 12.22
CA VAL A 428 16.60 -41.37 10.76
C VAL A 428 16.11 -40.09 10.09
N HIS A 429 16.84 -39.60 9.08
CA HIS A 429 16.40 -38.45 8.28
C HIS A 429 15.23 -38.85 7.35
N LEU A 430 14.25 -37.97 7.15
CA LEU A 430 13.05 -38.23 6.33
C LEU A 430 13.38 -38.74 4.92
N GLN A 431 14.30 -38.07 4.22
CA GLN A 431 14.72 -38.48 2.88
C GLN A 431 15.40 -39.85 2.85
N GLN A 432 16.17 -40.22 3.88
CA GLN A 432 16.79 -41.55 3.98
C GLN A 432 15.73 -42.62 4.22
N LEU A 433 14.76 -42.35 5.10
CA LEU A 433 13.66 -43.28 5.35
C LEU A 433 12.80 -43.48 4.09
N LYS A 434 12.52 -42.42 3.32
CA LYS A 434 11.85 -42.53 2.02
C LYS A 434 12.63 -43.40 1.05
N LYS A 435 13.95 -43.15 0.92
CA LYS A 435 14.83 -43.93 0.03
C LYS A 435 14.93 -45.39 0.45
N ALA A 436 14.91 -45.70 1.75
CA ALA A 436 14.89 -47.07 2.27
C ALA A 436 13.64 -47.86 1.87
N LEU A 437 12.51 -47.20 1.62
CA LEU A 437 11.30 -47.85 1.10
C LEU A 437 11.45 -48.29 -0.36
N VAL A 438 12.37 -47.66 -1.11
CA VAL A 438 12.61 -47.92 -2.54
C VAL A 438 13.83 -48.82 -2.74
N PHE A 439 14.97 -48.41 -2.18
CA PHE A 439 16.27 -49.04 -2.36
C PHE A 439 16.65 -49.91 -1.17
N ARG A 440 17.00 -51.18 -1.45
CA ARG A 440 17.43 -52.14 -0.43
C ARG A 440 18.76 -51.78 0.22
N GLU A 441 19.63 -51.08 -0.50
CA GLU A 441 20.92 -50.61 0.03
C GLU A 441 20.72 -49.56 1.12
N GLU A 442 19.85 -48.57 0.87
CA GLU A 442 19.52 -47.55 1.87
C GLU A 442 18.81 -48.15 3.09
N LEU A 443 17.97 -49.19 2.90
CA LEU A 443 17.34 -49.89 4.02
C LEU A 443 18.36 -50.48 5.00
N LYS A 444 19.47 -51.04 4.49
CA LYS A 444 20.56 -51.55 5.34
C LYS A 444 21.23 -50.42 6.12
N HIS A 445 21.43 -49.27 5.46
CA HIS A 445 22.02 -48.10 6.11
C HIS A 445 21.11 -47.55 7.21
N VAL A 446 19.80 -47.49 6.97
CA VAL A 446 18.80 -47.14 7.98
C VAL A 446 18.82 -48.13 9.15
N GLU A 447 18.92 -49.43 8.90
CA GLU A 447 19.08 -50.45 9.94
C GLU A 447 20.34 -50.21 10.81
N GLU A 448 21.48 -49.86 10.20
CA GLU A 448 22.70 -49.51 10.91
C GLU A 448 22.52 -48.29 11.83
N ILE A 449 21.84 -47.24 11.33
CA ILE A 449 21.53 -46.05 12.13
C ILE A 449 20.65 -46.43 13.32
N LEU A 450 19.57 -47.20 13.11
CA LEU A 450 18.64 -47.59 14.17
C LEU A 450 19.31 -48.45 15.25
N LYS A 451 20.30 -49.29 14.88
CA LYS A 451 21.10 -50.10 15.84
C LYS A 451 21.91 -49.25 16.82
N GLN A 452 22.27 -48.01 16.46
CA GLN A 452 22.97 -47.08 17.35
C GLN A 452 22.09 -46.58 18.51
N PHE A 453 20.76 -46.80 18.45
CA PHE A 453 19.78 -46.32 19.43
C PHE A 453 18.98 -47.48 20.06
N PRO A 454 19.63 -48.43 20.77
CA PRO A 454 18.99 -49.66 21.25
C PRO A 454 17.87 -49.41 22.28
N ALA A 455 17.90 -48.28 22.99
CA ALA A 455 16.91 -47.91 23.99
C ALA A 455 15.48 -47.76 23.43
N ARG A 456 15.34 -47.40 22.14
CA ARG A 456 14.03 -47.15 21.51
C ARG A 456 13.40 -48.38 20.85
N ARG A 457 14.13 -49.50 20.75
CA ARG A 457 13.64 -50.80 20.22
C ARG A 457 12.85 -50.66 18.90
N PHE A 458 13.46 -50.05 17.88
CA PHE A 458 12.82 -49.87 16.58
C PHE A 458 12.53 -51.21 15.89
N SER A 459 11.34 -51.35 15.28
CA SER A 459 11.01 -52.52 14.46
C SER A 459 11.34 -52.26 13.00
N LEU A 460 12.10 -53.14 12.34
CA LEU A 460 12.35 -53.03 10.89
C LEU A 460 11.20 -53.60 10.05
N THR A 461 10.36 -54.46 10.63
CA THR A 461 9.32 -55.19 9.89
C THR A 461 8.34 -54.25 9.20
N ARG A 462 7.97 -53.14 9.86
CA ARG A 462 7.06 -52.13 9.26
C ARG A 462 7.66 -51.48 8.01
N ILE A 463 8.95 -51.16 8.02
CA ILE A 463 9.64 -50.55 6.86
C ILE A 463 9.69 -51.58 5.72
N GLU A 464 10.08 -52.82 6.03
CA GLU A 464 10.18 -53.90 5.05
C GLU A 464 8.84 -54.28 4.42
N ASP A 465 7.78 -54.39 5.22
CA ASP A 465 6.45 -54.74 4.75
C ASP A 465 5.86 -53.62 3.89
N LEU A 466 6.12 -52.36 4.24
CA LEU A 466 5.75 -51.22 3.42
C LEU A 466 6.54 -51.21 2.09
N ALA A 467 7.84 -51.44 2.11
CA ALA A 467 8.67 -51.55 0.90
C ALA A 467 8.19 -52.68 -0.03
N LYS A 468 7.76 -53.83 0.52
CA LYS A 468 7.15 -54.91 -0.25
C LYS A 468 5.80 -54.51 -0.85
N LYS A 469 4.96 -53.79 -0.07
CA LYS A 469 3.66 -53.29 -0.51
C LYS A 469 3.81 -52.34 -1.71
N LEU A 470 4.76 -51.41 -1.67
CA LEU A 470 5.00 -50.44 -2.75
C LEU A 470 5.26 -51.10 -4.12
N ARG A 471 5.91 -52.27 -4.14
CA ARG A 471 6.21 -53.02 -5.37
C ARG A 471 5.01 -53.78 -5.94
N ARG A 472 3.96 -53.98 -5.13
CA ARG A 472 2.76 -54.78 -5.48
C ARG A 472 1.47 -53.95 -5.42
N TYR A 473 1.58 -52.64 -5.55
CA TYR A 473 0.43 -51.75 -5.47
C TYR A 473 -0.58 -52.06 -6.58
N PRO A 474 -1.88 -52.25 -6.27
CA PRO A 474 -2.86 -52.62 -7.26
C PRO A 474 -3.11 -51.48 -8.27
N PRO A 475 -3.29 -51.78 -9.57
CA PRO A 475 -3.48 -50.76 -10.61
C PRO A 475 -4.63 -49.78 -10.33
N ASP A 476 -5.71 -50.25 -9.71
CA ASP A 476 -6.90 -49.43 -9.42
C ASP A 476 -6.64 -48.41 -8.32
N GLU A 477 -5.75 -48.70 -7.36
CA GLU A 477 -5.33 -47.74 -6.33
C GLU A 477 -4.27 -46.75 -6.83
N ILE A 478 -3.50 -47.12 -7.86
CA ILE A 478 -2.47 -46.24 -8.45
C ILE A 478 -3.12 -45.03 -9.15
N ARG A 479 -4.25 -45.24 -9.84
CA ARG A 479 -4.95 -44.18 -10.59
C ARG A 479 -5.26 -42.93 -9.75
N PRO A 480 -5.98 -43.02 -8.62
CA PRO A 480 -6.26 -41.85 -7.79
C PRO A 480 -5.00 -41.23 -7.19
N ILE A 481 -3.97 -42.03 -6.86
CA ILE A 481 -2.69 -41.52 -6.36
C ILE A 481 -1.95 -40.72 -7.44
N ALA A 482 -1.97 -41.17 -8.70
CA ALA A 482 -1.30 -40.48 -9.80
C ALA A 482 -1.96 -39.12 -10.12
N ILE A 483 -3.30 -39.04 -10.05
CA ILE A 483 -4.03 -37.77 -10.18
C ILE A 483 -3.67 -36.84 -9.03
N ARG A 484 -3.73 -37.35 -7.78
CA ARG A 484 -3.37 -36.60 -6.59
C ARG A 484 -1.93 -36.10 -6.65
N PHE A 485 -1.00 -36.93 -7.12
CA PHE A 485 0.40 -36.57 -7.29
C PHE A 485 0.57 -35.41 -8.26
N ALA A 486 -0.08 -35.46 -9.42
CA ALA A 486 -0.03 -34.35 -10.37
C ALA A 486 -0.59 -33.06 -9.76
N GLU A 487 -1.68 -33.13 -9.00
CA GLU A 487 -2.28 -31.97 -8.32
C GLU A 487 -1.36 -31.41 -7.23
N ASP A 488 -0.86 -32.26 -6.33
CA ASP A 488 0.04 -31.88 -5.24
C ASP A 488 1.38 -31.34 -5.78
N PHE A 489 1.89 -31.90 -6.89
CA PHE A 489 3.07 -31.41 -7.59
C PHE A 489 2.86 -30.03 -8.19
N MET A 490 1.77 -29.81 -8.95
CA MET A 490 1.44 -28.50 -9.51
C MET A 490 1.23 -27.45 -8.40
N ARG A 491 0.66 -27.86 -7.26
CA ARG A 491 0.54 -26.99 -6.07
C ARG A 491 1.90 -26.63 -5.48
N LEU A 492 2.79 -27.60 -5.31
CA LEU A 492 4.16 -27.35 -4.85
C LEU A 492 4.91 -26.42 -5.81
N ARG A 493 4.78 -26.65 -7.11
CA ARG A 493 5.40 -25.83 -8.16
C ARG A 493 4.92 -24.38 -8.11
N ARG A 494 3.61 -24.17 -8.04
CA ARG A 494 3.00 -22.84 -7.88
C ARG A 494 3.52 -22.15 -6.62
N ASP A 495 3.44 -22.83 -5.48
CA ASP A 495 3.82 -22.23 -4.20
C ASP A 495 5.34 -21.95 -4.14
N LEU A 496 6.20 -22.74 -4.80
CA LEU A 496 7.63 -22.40 -4.92
C LEU A 496 7.88 -21.15 -5.76
N ARG A 497 7.15 -20.98 -6.87
CA ARG A 497 7.19 -19.75 -7.68
C ARG A 497 6.70 -18.55 -6.88
N ASP A 498 5.58 -18.71 -6.18
CA ASP A 498 4.99 -17.64 -5.36
C ASP A 498 5.90 -17.27 -4.19
N TYR A 499 6.61 -18.24 -3.61
CA TYR A 499 7.61 -18.00 -2.58
C TYR A 499 8.73 -17.08 -3.09
N GLN A 500 9.23 -17.35 -4.30
CA GLN A 500 10.27 -16.50 -4.92
C GLN A 500 9.76 -15.07 -5.16
N ARG A 501 8.51 -14.92 -5.60
CA ARG A 501 7.86 -13.61 -5.80
C ARG A 501 7.67 -12.86 -4.48
N LEU A 502 7.21 -13.54 -3.44
CA LEU A 502 7.07 -12.99 -2.10
C LEU A 502 8.42 -12.58 -1.53
N ALA A 503 9.44 -13.42 -1.68
CA ALA A 503 10.80 -13.11 -1.23
C ALA A 503 11.30 -11.83 -1.92
N ALA A 504 11.14 -11.71 -3.24
CA ALA A 504 11.48 -10.48 -3.97
C ALA A 504 10.65 -9.26 -3.49
N GLY A 505 9.35 -9.43 -3.23
CA GLY A 505 8.49 -8.36 -2.69
C GLY A 505 8.89 -7.93 -1.28
N VAL A 506 9.27 -8.87 -0.43
CA VAL A 506 9.80 -8.64 0.93
C VAL A 506 11.12 -7.89 0.88
N GLU A 507 12.01 -8.22 -0.06
CA GLU A 507 13.27 -7.47 -0.23
C GLU A 507 13.02 -5.99 -0.57
N ARG A 508 11.94 -5.66 -1.31
CA ARG A 508 11.56 -4.28 -1.65
C ARG A 508 11.07 -3.41 -0.49
N ILE A 509 11.03 -3.91 0.75
CA ILE A 509 10.49 -3.18 1.91
C ILE A 509 11.60 -2.77 2.86
N ASN A 510 11.65 -1.49 3.24
CA ASN A 510 12.52 -1.00 4.29
C ASN A 510 11.70 -0.78 5.58
N LEU A 511 11.93 -1.59 6.61
CA LEU A 511 11.27 -1.43 7.91
C LEU A 511 12.03 -0.39 8.75
N ILE A 512 11.49 0.83 8.80
CA ILE A 512 12.11 1.96 9.51
C ILE A 512 11.99 1.78 11.02
N ARG A 513 13.13 1.90 11.70
CA ARG A 513 13.23 1.86 13.17
C ARG A 513 13.83 3.14 13.77
N SER A 514 14.49 3.97 12.96
CA SER A 514 15.14 5.20 13.39
C SER A 514 14.20 6.39 13.23
N GLU A 515 14.00 7.18 14.28
CA GLU A 515 13.20 8.42 14.21
C GLU A 515 13.73 9.40 13.16
N ARG A 516 15.06 9.51 13.01
CA ARG A 516 15.66 10.37 11.98
C ARG A 516 15.27 9.96 10.55
N THR A 517 15.29 8.65 10.26
CA THR A 517 14.90 8.15 8.93
C THR A 517 13.40 8.27 8.73
N ARG A 518 12.62 8.05 9.80
CA ARG A 518 11.16 8.24 9.79
C ARG A 518 10.77 9.67 9.45
N GLU A 519 11.37 10.66 10.12
CA GLU A 519 11.12 12.08 9.84
C GLU A 519 11.49 12.45 8.41
N LEU A 520 12.63 11.98 7.91
CA LEU A 520 13.09 12.21 6.54
C LEU A 520 12.11 11.63 5.50
N SER A 521 11.71 10.37 5.65
CA SER A 521 10.73 9.74 4.75
C SER A 521 9.34 10.38 4.86
N ARG A 522 8.94 10.85 6.05
CA ARG A 522 7.67 11.58 6.25
C ARG A 522 7.69 12.93 5.53
N LEU A 523 8.76 13.71 5.66
CA LEU A 523 8.94 14.99 4.96
C LEU A 523 8.90 14.83 3.44
N ASN A 524 9.36 13.69 2.93
CA ASN A 524 9.37 13.38 1.50
C ASN A 524 8.08 12.71 1.00
N ASN A 525 7.04 12.56 1.83
CA ASN A 525 5.78 11.87 1.50
C ASN A 525 5.99 10.43 0.98
N SER A 526 7.08 9.78 1.41
CA SER A 526 7.45 8.42 0.98
C SER A 526 7.28 7.38 2.08
N LEU A 527 6.78 7.79 3.26
CA LEU A 527 6.60 6.94 4.43
C LEU A 527 5.19 6.32 4.50
N TYR A 528 5.14 5.00 4.60
CA TYR A 528 3.90 4.26 4.89
C TYR A 528 3.82 3.88 6.36
N GLU A 529 2.99 4.61 7.11
CA GLU A 529 2.74 4.32 8.53
C GLU A 529 1.53 3.41 8.73
N PHE A 530 1.74 2.25 9.37
CA PHE A 530 0.68 1.32 9.77
C PHE A 530 0.65 1.25 11.30
N LEU A 531 -0.27 1.99 11.89
CA LEU A 531 -0.40 2.18 13.33
C LEU A 531 -1.63 1.43 13.86
N LEU A 532 -1.61 1.06 15.14
CA LEU A 532 -2.84 0.62 15.80
C LEU A 532 -3.83 1.79 15.90
N PRO A 533 -5.15 1.56 15.95
CA PRO A 533 -6.14 2.63 16.03
C PRO A 533 -5.90 3.62 17.18
N GLU A 534 -5.41 3.14 18.33
CA GLU A 534 -5.10 3.98 19.49
C GLU A 534 -3.84 4.84 19.30
N GLU A 535 -2.95 4.46 18.39
CA GLU A 535 -1.72 5.19 18.04
C GLU A 535 -1.89 6.06 16.80
N SER A 536 -2.93 5.79 15.99
CA SER A 536 -3.24 6.62 14.85
C SER A 536 -3.61 8.01 15.34
N GLN A 537 -2.80 9.00 14.96
CA GLN A 537 -3.28 10.37 14.95
C GLN A 537 -4.50 10.41 14.04
N PRO A 538 -5.57 11.16 14.37
CA PRO A 538 -6.66 11.37 13.42
C PRO A 538 -6.03 11.76 12.08
N ALA A 539 -6.27 10.95 11.04
CA ALA A 539 -5.65 11.06 9.71
C ALA A 539 -5.55 12.53 9.32
N GLU A 540 -4.42 12.98 8.73
CA GLU A 540 -4.21 14.38 8.33
C GLU A 540 -5.42 14.88 7.54
N ASP A 541 -6.33 15.49 8.27
CA ASP A 541 -7.65 15.86 7.77
C ASP A 541 -7.43 17.18 7.08
N ARG A 542 -7.15 17.10 5.78
CA ARG A 542 -6.68 18.24 4.99
C ARG A 542 -7.64 19.40 5.17
N VAL A 543 -7.11 20.54 5.63
CA VAL A 543 -7.86 21.78 5.74
C VAL A 543 -8.29 22.21 4.34
N VAL A 544 -9.59 22.45 4.16
CA VAL A 544 -10.17 22.93 2.90
C VAL A 544 -10.52 24.41 2.95
N SER A 545 -10.88 24.91 4.14
CA SER A 545 -11.15 26.33 4.37
C SER A 545 -11.04 26.68 5.85
N HIS A 546 -11.03 27.96 6.19
CA HIS A 546 -10.92 28.42 7.58
C HIS A 546 -11.62 29.75 7.80
N ALA A 547 -12.10 29.95 9.03
CA ALA A 547 -12.53 31.23 9.55
C ALA A 547 -11.49 31.75 10.56
N VAL A 548 -11.03 32.98 10.40
CA VAL A 548 -10.11 33.65 11.33
C VAL A 548 -10.87 34.66 12.17
N ILE A 549 -10.59 34.68 13.47
CA ILE A 549 -11.08 35.67 14.41
C ILE A 549 -9.86 36.41 14.94
N LYS A 550 -9.80 37.73 14.73
CA LYS A 550 -8.84 38.60 15.41
C LYS A 550 -9.57 39.47 16.42
N ALA A 551 -9.12 39.41 17.67
CA ALA A 551 -9.61 40.23 18.76
C ALA A 551 -8.50 41.18 19.22
N ASP A 552 -8.69 42.47 18.98
CA ASP A 552 -7.69 43.52 19.24
C ASP A 552 -8.09 44.38 20.45
N VAL A 553 -7.15 44.61 21.38
CA VAL A 553 -7.41 45.35 22.62
C VAL A 553 -7.26 46.84 22.39
N ARG A 554 -8.32 47.60 22.68
CA ARG A 554 -8.33 49.04 22.41
C ARG A 554 -7.50 49.80 23.42
N GLY A 555 -6.57 50.61 22.91
CA GLY A 555 -5.78 51.50 23.74
C GLY A 555 -4.84 50.76 24.69
N SER A 556 -4.39 49.57 24.29
CA SER A 556 -3.47 48.73 25.06
C SER A 556 -2.25 49.48 25.59
N THR A 557 -1.63 50.37 24.82
CA THR A 557 -0.52 51.20 25.29
C THR A 557 -0.88 52.00 26.55
N LYS A 558 -2.07 52.65 26.55
CA LYS A 558 -2.55 53.42 27.69
C LYS A 558 -2.94 52.51 28.86
N ILE A 559 -3.54 51.35 28.58
CA ILE A 559 -3.85 50.34 29.60
C ILE A 559 -2.57 49.85 30.28
N THR A 560 -1.52 49.59 29.50
CA THR A 560 -0.20 49.19 29.98
C THR A 560 0.43 50.26 30.87
N GLU A 561 0.40 51.54 30.45
CA GLU A 561 0.85 52.68 31.26
C GLU A 561 0.07 52.79 32.59
N ASP A 562 -1.25 52.71 32.55
CA ASP A 562 -2.12 52.78 33.73
C ASP A 562 -1.87 51.63 34.71
N LEU A 563 -1.62 50.41 34.20
CA LEU A 563 -1.29 49.23 35.01
C LEU A 563 0.09 49.36 35.66
N PHE A 564 1.10 49.83 34.92
CA PHE A 564 2.43 50.10 35.48
C PHE A 564 2.40 51.17 36.56
N ALA A 565 1.67 52.26 36.35
CA ALA A 565 1.49 53.33 37.34
C ALA A 565 0.87 52.83 38.66
N ARG A 566 0.19 51.67 38.63
CA ARG A 566 -0.44 51.02 39.78
C ARG A 566 0.38 49.86 40.34
N GLY A 567 1.59 49.61 39.84
CA GLY A 567 2.46 48.52 40.27
C GLY A 567 2.00 47.12 39.83
N LEU A 568 1.11 47.03 38.83
CA LEU A 568 0.60 45.76 38.31
C LEU A 568 1.36 45.33 37.06
N ASN A 569 1.48 44.01 36.84
CA ASN A 569 2.09 43.45 35.63
C ASN A 569 1.04 43.35 34.49
N PRO A 570 1.21 44.07 33.37
CA PRO A 570 0.25 44.07 32.26
C PRO A 570 0.08 42.69 31.59
N ALA A 571 1.16 41.93 31.44
CA ALA A 571 1.13 40.61 30.81
C ALA A 571 0.34 39.61 31.67
N SER A 572 0.61 39.59 32.98
CA SER A 572 -0.16 38.76 33.92
C SER A 572 -1.63 39.20 33.97
N HIS A 573 -1.89 40.50 33.91
CA HIS A 573 -3.24 41.06 33.93
C HIS A 573 -4.06 40.64 32.69
N LEU A 574 -3.51 40.80 31.48
CA LEU A 574 -4.17 40.35 30.25
C LEU A 574 -4.29 38.83 30.18
N SER A 575 -3.29 38.10 30.67
CA SER A 575 -3.32 36.63 30.76
C SER A 575 -4.47 36.11 31.61
N LEU A 576 -4.59 36.58 32.85
CA LEU A 576 -5.60 36.07 33.78
C LEU A 576 -7.03 36.51 33.43
N ASN A 577 -7.18 37.71 32.86
CA ASN A 577 -8.50 38.32 32.69
C ASN A 577 -9.08 38.22 31.28
N LEU A 578 -8.24 37.93 30.27
CA LEU A 578 -8.68 37.81 28.88
C LEU A 578 -8.20 36.49 28.26
N TYR A 579 -6.88 36.23 28.22
CA TYR A 579 -6.34 35.10 27.46
C TYR A 579 -6.75 33.73 28.03
N GLU A 580 -6.57 33.48 29.32
CA GLU A 580 -6.92 32.20 29.94
C GLU A 580 -8.44 31.92 29.94
N PRO A 581 -9.32 32.89 30.25
CA PRO A 581 -10.77 32.71 30.06
C PRO A 581 -11.17 32.36 28.62
N VAL A 582 -10.60 33.05 27.62
CA VAL A 582 -10.87 32.76 26.19
C VAL A 582 -10.34 31.36 25.82
N LYS A 583 -9.15 30.98 26.30
CA LYS A 583 -8.55 29.67 26.04
C LYS A 583 -9.45 28.52 26.53
N ARG A 584 -10.11 28.68 27.67
CA ARG A 584 -11.02 27.66 28.24
C ARG A 584 -12.26 27.38 27.40
N ILE A 585 -12.70 28.33 26.56
CA ILE A 585 -13.91 28.17 25.74
C ILE A 585 -13.60 27.70 24.30
N LEU A 586 -12.34 27.69 23.86
CA LEU A 586 -11.98 27.39 22.47
C LEU A 586 -12.44 26.00 21.99
N GLU A 587 -12.28 25.00 22.86
CA GLU A 587 -12.61 23.60 22.54
C GLU A 587 -14.10 23.43 22.20
N ARG A 588 -15.00 24.13 22.92
CA ARG A 588 -16.45 24.11 22.67
C ARG A 588 -16.80 24.52 21.23
N TYR A 589 -16.00 25.40 20.64
CA TYR A 589 -16.21 25.94 19.30
C TYR A 589 -15.30 25.31 18.24
N GLY A 590 -14.45 24.34 18.60
CA GLY A 590 -13.48 23.74 17.67
C GLY A 590 -12.45 24.75 17.15
N ALA A 591 -12.14 25.78 17.94
CA ALA A 591 -11.20 26.84 17.58
C ALA A 591 -9.78 26.50 18.03
N ALA A 592 -8.80 26.79 17.18
CA ALA A 592 -7.39 26.68 17.45
C ALA A 592 -6.76 28.07 17.63
N LYS A 593 -5.80 28.17 18.55
CA LYS A 593 -5.00 29.39 18.71
C LYS A 593 -3.93 29.42 17.61
N VAL A 594 -3.86 30.52 16.86
CA VAL A 594 -2.85 30.69 15.81
C VAL A 594 -1.59 31.32 16.40
N PHE A 595 -1.70 32.50 17.02
CA PHE A 595 -0.61 33.16 17.76
C PHE A 595 -1.16 34.34 18.60
N ILE A 596 -0.29 34.94 19.43
CA ILE A 596 -0.56 36.22 20.13
C ILE A 596 0.39 37.25 19.52
N GLU A 597 -0.17 38.37 19.07
CA GLU A 597 0.59 39.48 18.49
C GLU A 597 0.38 40.72 19.37
N GLY A 598 1.37 41.06 20.19
CA GLY A 598 1.24 42.15 21.16
C GLY A 598 0.06 41.91 22.12
N ASP A 599 -0.98 42.71 21.95
CA ASP A 599 -2.23 42.73 22.70
C ASP A 599 -3.42 42.07 21.98
N ALA A 600 -3.22 41.56 20.76
CA ALA A 600 -4.26 40.91 19.98
C ALA A 600 -4.23 39.37 20.08
N ILE A 601 -5.42 38.76 20.05
CA ILE A 601 -5.61 37.31 19.97
C ILE A 601 -6.02 36.95 18.54
N VAL A 602 -5.28 36.01 17.94
CA VAL A 602 -5.66 35.41 16.65
C VAL A 602 -6.07 33.96 16.84
N LEU A 603 -7.31 33.65 16.46
CA LEU A 603 -7.92 32.33 16.52
C LEU A 603 -8.33 31.89 15.12
N ALA A 604 -8.35 30.58 14.87
CA ALA A 604 -8.85 30.02 13.63
C ALA A 604 -9.75 28.81 13.88
N ILE A 605 -10.82 28.68 13.12
CA ILE A 605 -11.65 27.48 13.05
C ILE A 605 -11.44 26.87 11.66
N PHE A 606 -10.86 25.67 11.62
CA PHE A 606 -10.54 24.97 10.38
C PHE A 606 -11.69 24.05 9.97
N GLU A 607 -12.08 24.15 8.70
CA GLU A 607 -12.87 23.12 8.02
C GLU A 607 -11.93 22.21 7.24
N THR A 608 -12.16 20.92 7.35
CA THR A 608 -11.38 19.87 6.73
C THR A 608 -12.26 19.03 5.81
N GLU A 609 -11.67 18.14 5.01
CA GLU A 609 -12.44 17.23 4.17
C GLU A 609 -13.45 16.39 4.98
N SER A 610 -13.06 15.92 6.17
CA SER A 610 -13.93 15.08 7.00
C SER A 610 -14.97 15.86 7.82
N ASN A 611 -14.68 17.12 8.18
CA ASN A 611 -15.51 17.86 9.13
C ASN A 611 -16.34 18.99 8.51
N ARG A 612 -16.09 19.39 7.26
CA ARG A 612 -16.75 20.56 6.61
C ARG A 612 -18.28 20.55 6.66
N SER A 613 -18.91 19.37 6.68
CA SER A 613 -20.37 19.24 6.73
C SER A 613 -20.97 19.54 8.10
N ARG A 614 -20.16 19.44 9.18
CA ARG A 614 -20.59 19.57 10.57
C ARG A 614 -19.86 20.67 11.34
N GLN A 615 -18.76 21.19 10.81
CA GLN A 615 -17.90 22.12 11.53
C GLN A 615 -18.55 23.50 11.68
N ARG A 616 -19.23 24.00 10.64
CA ARG A 616 -19.91 25.32 10.62
C ARG A 616 -18.97 26.43 11.10
N ALA A 617 -17.85 26.60 10.41
CA ALA A 617 -16.75 27.42 10.90
C ALA A 617 -17.15 28.88 11.12
N VAL A 618 -17.98 29.47 10.26
CA VAL A 618 -18.37 30.88 10.40
C VAL A 618 -19.41 31.06 11.50
N ALA A 619 -20.41 30.21 11.58
CA ALA A 619 -21.44 30.25 12.62
C ALA A 619 -20.81 30.12 14.02
N LYS A 620 -19.88 29.17 14.19
CA LYS A 620 -19.12 29.02 15.44
C LYS A 620 -18.20 30.21 15.70
N ALA A 621 -17.59 30.81 14.67
CA ALA A 621 -16.78 32.01 14.83
C ALA A 621 -17.61 33.21 15.32
N CYS A 622 -18.83 33.40 14.79
CA CYS A 622 -19.75 34.44 15.23
C CYS A 622 -20.14 34.29 16.71
N LEU A 623 -20.47 33.08 17.15
CA LEU A 623 -20.76 32.81 18.57
C LEU A 623 -19.54 32.99 19.46
N LEU A 624 -18.39 32.45 19.06
CA LEU A 624 -17.14 32.59 19.80
C LEU A 624 -16.76 34.07 19.96
N ALA A 625 -16.93 34.90 18.92
CA ALA A 625 -16.70 36.35 19.02
C ALA A 625 -17.62 37.03 20.03
N ARG A 626 -18.91 36.63 20.09
CA ARG A 626 -19.86 37.12 21.10
C ARG A 626 -19.43 36.71 22.51
N GLU A 627 -18.99 35.48 22.71
CA GLU A 627 -18.49 34.98 24.00
C GLU A 627 -17.20 35.69 24.43
N ILE A 628 -16.27 35.98 23.51
CA ILE A 628 -15.07 36.75 23.81
C ILE A 628 -15.43 38.15 24.33
N LEU A 629 -16.43 38.81 23.73
CA LEU A 629 -16.95 40.08 24.23
C LEU A 629 -17.62 39.94 25.59
N ALA A 630 -18.36 38.86 25.84
CA ALA A 630 -18.98 38.59 27.13
C ALA A 630 -17.93 38.38 28.24
N VAL A 631 -16.81 37.71 27.94
CA VAL A 631 -15.65 37.59 28.84
C VAL A 631 -15.09 38.97 29.20
N SER A 632 -14.87 39.82 28.21
CA SER A 632 -14.38 41.19 28.42
C SER A 632 -15.36 42.03 29.26
N GLN A 633 -16.67 41.89 29.00
CA GLN A 633 -17.71 42.57 29.76
C GLN A 633 -17.75 42.10 31.22
N ALA A 634 -17.71 40.78 31.47
CA ALA A 634 -17.67 40.21 32.81
C ALA A 634 -16.41 40.61 33.59
N TYR A 635 -15.28 40.82 32.89
CA TYR A 635 -14.13 41.49 33.49
C TYR A 635 -14.44 42.95 33.84
N ASN A 636 -14.98 43.74 32.90
CA ASN A 636 -15.25 45.16 33.11
C ASN A 636 -16.20 45.44 34.28
N ASP A 637 -17.23 44.60 34.46
CA ASP A 637 -18.18 44.71 35.56
C ASP A 637 -17.50 44.52 36.92
N ARG A 638 -16.52 43.61 37.00
CA ARG A 638 -15.69 43.38 38.21
C ARG A 638 -14.63 44.46 38.38
N ALA A 639 -13.99 44.89 37.29
CA ALA A 639 -12.96 45.91 37.26
C ALA A 639 -13.47 47.27 37.76
N GLN A 640 -14.75 47.58 37.50
CA GLN A 640 -15.42 48.79 37.98
C GLN A 640 -15.43 48.89 39.51
N ALA A 641 -15.53 47.76 40.22
CA ALA A 641 -15.49 47.73 41.68
C ALA A 641 -14.07 47.95 42.26
N SER A 642 -13.03 47.68 41.47
CA SER A 642 -11.62 47.78 41.88
C SER A 642 -10.85 48.90 41.17
N ASN A 643 -11.56 49.82 40.50
CA ASN A 643 -11.03 50.94 39.75
C ASN A 643 -9.96 50.56 38.69
N LEU A 644 -9.99 49.34 38.15
CA LEU A 644 -9.04 48.85 37.13
C LEU A 644 -9.43 49.34 35.72
N PRO A 645 -8.46 49.48 34.79
CA PRO A 645 -8.75 49.93 33.43
C PRO A 645 -9.67 48.95 32.70
N ARG A 646 -10.64 49.49 31.94
CA ARG A 646 -11.59 48.67 31.17
C ARG A 646 -10.89 48.01 29.99
N LEU A 647 -11.29 46.78 29.68
CA LEU A 647 -10.94 46.07 28.45
C LEU A 647 -12.03 46.31 27.41
N GLU A 648 -11.68 47.07 26.40
CA GLU A 648 -12.49 47.26 25.20
C GLU A 648 -11.82 46.50 24.05
N LEU A 649 -12.60 45.78 23.27
CA LEU A 649 -12.10 44.96 22.16
C LEU A 649 -12.70 45.44 20.85
N GLY A 650 -12.07 45.15 19.72
CA GLY A 650 -12.81 45.01 18.47
C GLY A 650 -12.46 43.71 17.80
N LEU A 651 -13.49 43.05 17.27
CA LEU A 651 -13.33 41.75 16.66
C LEU A 651 -13.61 41.83 15.17
N GLY A 652 -12.76 41.16 14.40
CA GLY A 652 -12.93 40.93 12.97
C GLY A 652 -12.99 39.43 12.70
N ILE A 653 -14.00 39.01 11.94
CA ILE A 653 -14.16 37.64 11.46
C ILE A 653 -14.02 37.66 9.94
N ALA A 654 -13.07 36.85 9.44
CA ALA A 654 -12.88 36.67 8.02
C ALA A 654 -12.89 35.18 7.65
N TYR A 655 -13.74 34.81 6.71
CA TYR A 655 -13.72 33.49 6.07
C TYR A 655 -12.88 33.54 4.79
N GLN A 656 -12.20 32.44 4.49
CA GLN A 656 -11.54 32.20 3.21
C GLN A 656 -11.79 30.76 2.75
N HIS A 657 -12.28 30.60 1.51
CA HIS A 657 -12.57 29.31 0.90
C HIS A 657 -11.33 28.64 0.28
N SER A 658 -10.23 28.58 1.03
CA SER A 658 -9.01 27.85 0.67
C SER A 658 -8.21 27.54 1.92
N PRO A 659 -7.33 26.51 1.93
CA PRO A 659 -6.41 26.29 3.04
C PRO A 659 -5.50 27.51 3.29
N PRO A 660 -5.05 27.73 4.53
CA PRO A 660 -3.97 28.66 4.82
C PRO A 660 -2.62 28.08 4.36
N THR A 661 -1.67 28.94 4.07
CA THR A 661 -0.27 28.54 3.82
C THR A 661 0.51 28.64 5.12
N TYR A 662 1.42 27.71 5.38
CA TYR A 662 2.27 27.74 6.58
C TYR A 662 3.74 27.92 6.19
N TRP A 663 4.43 28.78 6.93
CA TRP A 663 5.87 28.91 6.89
C TRP A 663 6.46 28.45 8.23
N MET A 664 7.55 27.69 8.19
CA MET A 664 8.22 27.15 9.37
C MET A 664 9.46 28.00 9.67
N ASP A 665 9.51 28.61 10.85
CA ASP A 665 10.71 29.24 11.39
C ASP A 665 11.16 28.47 12.64
N SER A 666 12.24 27.69 12.50
CA SER A 666 12.81 26.73 13.47
C SER A 666 11.82 25.84 14.23
N ASP A 667 11.05 26.40 15.17
CA ASP A 667 10.09 25.73 16.05
C ASP A 667 8.66 26.32 15.99
N SER A 668 8.43 27.40 15.22
CA SER A 668 7.15 28.11 15.12
C SER A 668 6.51 27.99 13.74
N ARG A 669 5.21 27.67 13.72
CA ARG A 669 4.36 27.67 12.52
C ARG A 669 3.76 29.06 12.32
N ILE A 670 4.17 29.75 11.26
CA ILE A 670 3.62 31.05 10.89
C ILE A 670 2.54 30.83 9.82
N MET A 671 1.31 31.25 10.11
CA MET A 671 0.18 31.16 9.17
C MET A 671 0.17 32.38 8.24
N ILE A 672 0.04 32.12 6.93
CA ILE A 672 -0.15 33.12 5.87
C ILE A 672 -1.52 32.88 5.23
N SER A 673 -2.39 33.88 5.29
CA SER A 673 -3.80 33.76 4.88
C SER A 673 -4.39 35.14 4.55
N LYS A 674 -5.21 35.24 3.49
CA LYS A 674 -5.94 36.47 3.15
C LYS A 674 -6.96 36.79 4.25
N ALA A 675 -7.61 35.77 4.81
CA ALA A 675 -8.51 35.94 5.95
C ALA A 675 -7.78 36.49 7.19
N LEU A 676 -6.50 36.17 7.40
CA LEU A 676 -5.74 36.73 8.52
C LEU A 676 -5.59 38.26 8.34
N ASN A 677 -5.12 38.69 7.18
CA ASN A 677 -4.95 40.11 6.85
C ASN A 677 -6.29 40.88 6.86
N LEU A 678 -7.37 40.24 6.40
CA LEU A 678 -8.69 40.83 6.42
C LEU A 678 -9.23 40.96 7.85
N SER A 679 -9.12 39.90 8.67
CA SER A 679 -9.58 39.93 10.07
C SER A 679 -8.93 41.05 10.88
N ASP A 680 -7.67 41.37 10.60
CA ASP A 680 -6.98 42.53 11.18
C ASP A 680 -7.65 43.85 10.83
N ARG A 681 -7.90 44.11 9.54
CA ARG A 681 -8.59 45.32 9.08
C ARG A 681 -9.99 45.45 9.67
N LEU A 682 -10.77 44.36 9.67
CA LEU A 682 -12.14 44.33 10.24
C LEU A 682 -12.14 44.53 11.76
N SER A 683 -11.10 44.03 12.44
CA SER A 683 -10.90 44.28 13.86
C SER A 683 -10.44 45.70 14.14
N GLY A 684 -10.21 46.58 13.16
CA GLY A 684 -9.64 47.92 13.36
C GLY A 684 -10.63 48.99 13.86
N CYS A 685 -10.12 50.02 14.53
CA CYS A 685 -10.92 51.19 14.93
C CYS A 685 -10.12 52.49 14.79
N SER A 686 -10.57 53.39 13.92
CA SER A 686 -9.94 54.67 13.66
C SER A 686 -10.11 55.64 14.83
N LYS A 687 -9.03 56.35 15.18
CA LYS A 687 -9.04 57.42 16.21
C LYS A 687 -10.05 58.52 15.87
N VAL A 688 -10.22 58.84 14.58
CA VAL A 688 -11.18 59.86 14.12
C VAL A 688 -12.61 59.38 14.36
N ALA A 689 -12.91 58.15 13.98
CA ALA A 689 -14.24 57.56 14.18
C ALA A 689 -14.58 57.42 15.68
N ARG A 690 -13.59 57.06 16.51
CA ARG A 690 -13.76 56.99 17.97
C ARG A 690 -14.12 58.35 18.57
N ARG A 691 -13.49 59.44 18.13
CA ARG A 691 -13.83 60.81 18.59
C ARG A 691 -15.21 61.24 18.10
N LEU A 692 -15.52 60.95 16.83
CA LEU A 692 -16.81 61.27 16.21
C LEU A 692 -17.98 60.64 16.97
N LEU A 693 -17.83 59.37 17.37
CA LEU A 693 -18.90 58.59 17.99
C LEU A 693 -18.82 58.48 19.52
N ALA A 694 -17.85 59.13 20.16
CA ALA A 694 -17.63 59.06 21.61
C ALA A 694 -18.86 59.42 22.46
N GLN A 695 -19.72 60.29 21.94
CA GLN A 695 -20.91 60.82 22.66
C GLN A 695 -22.23 60.18 22.21
N ASN A 696 -22.20 59.28 21.21
CA ASN A 696 -23.40 58.69 20.64
C ASN A 696 -23.68 57.31 21.23
N ALA A 697 -24.66 57.24 22.14
CA ALA A 697 -25.13 55.96 22.67
C ALA A 697 -25.95 55.21 21.60
N SER A 698 -25.31 54.26 20.91
CA SER A 698 -26.00 53.34 19.99
C SER A 698 -26.02 51.91 20.53
N LEU A 699 -27.07 51.17 20.16
CA LEU A 699 -27.18 49.72 20.35
C LEU A 699 -26.14 48.96 19.51
N PHE A 700 -25.68 49.56 18.42
CA PHE A 700 -24.67 49.01 17.53
C PHE A 700 -23.28 49.52 17.89
N LYS A 701 -22.28 48.69 17.63
CA LYS A 701 -20.88 48.89 18.00
C LYS A 701 -19.95 48.94 16.80
N LEU A 702 -20.53 48.81 15.59
CA LEU A 702 -19.83 48.85 14.31
C LEU A 702 -20.42 49.90 13.36
N PHE A 703 -19.59 50.84 12.89
CA PHE A 703 -19.95 51.80 11.86
C PHE A 703 -18.79 52.04 10.90
N LEU A 704 -19.08 52.04 9.60
CA LEU A 704 -18.08 52.27 8.56
C LEU A 704 -18.39 53.58 7.83
N PHE A 705 -17.33 54.34 7.58
CA PHE A 705 -17.41 55.58 6.84
C PHE A 705 -16.42 55.63 5.69
N GLN A 706 -16.74 56.38 4.65
CA GLN A 706 -15.85 56.64 3.52
C GLN A 706 -15.81 58.14 3.21
N THR A 707 -14.61 58.66 2.97
CA THR A 707 -14.44 60.03 2.44
C THR A 707 -14.62 60.01 0.92
N MET A 708 -15.20 61.05 0.32
CA MET A 708 -15.40 61.12 -1.15
C MET A 708 -14.07 60.87 -1.88
N MET A 709 -13.98 59.75 -2.61
CA MET A 709 -12.95 59.51 -3.62
C MET A 709 -13.67 59.17 -4.93
N GLU A 710 -13.55 60.03 -5.94
CA GLU A 710 -13.99 59.71 -7.29
C GLU A 710 -12.93 58.82 -7.96
N GLY A 711 -13.33 57.61 -8.38
CA GLY A 711 -12.57 56.79 -9.34
C GLY A 711 -11.61 55.72 -8.79
N ALA A 712 -11.66 55.34 -7.51
CA ALA A 712 -10.86 54.22 -6.98
C ALA A 712 -11.48 52.85 -7.34
N ALA A 713 -10.64 51.84 -7.61
CA ALA A 713 -11.08 50.46 -7.79
C ALA A 713 -11.65 49.88 -6.47
N GLU A 714 -12.61 48.95 -6.53
CA GLU A 714 -13.27 48.36 -5.32
C GLU A 714 -12.26 47.80 -4.30
N GLU A 715 -11.14 47.22 -4.75
CA GLU A 715 -10.10 46.68 -3.85
C GLU A 715 -9.29 47.76 -3.11
N GLU A 716 -9.11 48.94 -3.71
CA GLU A 716 -8.44 50.09 -3.07
C GLU A 716 -9.41 50.84 -2.14
N ALA A 717 -10.70 50.86 -2.47
CA ALA A 717 -11.74 51.55 -1.69
C ALA A 717 -11.86 51.03 -0.24
N ASP A 718 -11.61 49.75 -0.01
CA ASP A 718 -11.71 49.09 1.30
C ASP A 718 -10.58 49.49 2.28
N GLU A 719 -9.42 49.94 1.74
CA GLU A 719 -8.30 50.49 2.51
C GLU A 719 -8.58 51.89 3.05
N PHE A 720 -9.42 52.66 2.35
CA PHE A 720 -9.79 54.03 2.73
C PHE A 720 -11.02 54.12 3.66
N LEU A 721 -11.55 52.97 4.12
CA LEU A 721 -12.68 52.97 5.04
C LEU A 721 -12.25 53.37 6.46
N ILE A 722 -12.93 54.39 6.98
CA ILE A 722 -12.83 54.84 8.36
C ILE A 722 -13.74 53.94 9.21
N ARG A 723 -13.14 52.95 9.86
CA ARG A 723 -13.85 51.97 10.70
C ARG A 723 -14.01 52.45 12.14
N PHE A 724 -15.22 52.32 12.69
CA PHE A 724 -15.49 52.35 14.12
C PHE A 724 -15.93 50.97 14.56
N ASN A 725 -15.06 50.22 15.23
CA ASN A 725 -15.37 48.93 15.83
C ASN A 725 -14.99 48.98 17.33
N MET A 726 -15.98 49.17 18.20
CA MET A 726 -15.78 49.33 19.65
C MET A 726 -16.70 48.40 20.44
N ASN A 727 -16.17 47.26 20.87
CA ASN A 727 -16.90 46.08 21.34
C ASN A 727 -17.88 45.54 20.30
N GLY A 728 -17.54 45.71 19.02
CA GLY A 728 -18.27 45.19 17.88
C GLY A 728 -17.60 43.95 17.30
N VAL A 729 -18.32 43.29 16.40
CA VAL A 729 -17.84 42.14 15.64
C VAL A 729 -18.20 42.38 14.18
N GLU A 730 -17.20 42.59 13.34
CA GLU A 730 -17.38 42.75 11.90
C GLU A 730 -17.13 41.42 11.18
N LEU A 731 -18.00 41.05 10.24
CA LEU A 731 -17.92 39.85 9.43
C LEU A 731 -17.73 40.23 7.95
N ASN A 732 -16.76 39.62 7.26
CA ASN A 732 -16.60 39.85 5.82
C ASN A 732 -17.77 39.30 5.00
N GLU A 733 -17.95 39.82 3.78
CA GLU A 733 -19.01 39.39 2.87
C GLU A 733 -18.96 37.90 2.53
N GLU A 734 -17.77 37.35 2.24
CA GLU A 734 -17.59 35.89 2.03
C GLU A 734 -18.00 35.08 3.27
N GLY A 735 -17.76 35.62 4.47
CA GLY A 735 -18.19 35.04 5.73
C GLY A 735 -19.70 35.04 5.87
N PHE A 736 -20.38 36.15 5.56
CA PHE A 736 -21.85 36.19 5.57
C PHE A 736 -22.47 35.22 4.55
N ALA A 737 -21.89 35.12 3.35
CA ALA A 737 -22.31 34.17 2.34
C ALA A 737 -22.16 32.72 2.82
N LYS A 738 -21.01 32.39 3.44
CA LYS A 738 -20.77 31.08 4.05
C LYS A 738 -21.70 30.79 5.23
N LEU A 739 -21.96 31.78 6.10
CA LEU A 739 -22.91 31.65 7.22
C LEU A 739 -24.31 31.26 6.71
N SER A 740 -24.76 31.90 5.63
CA SER A 740 -26.05 31.60 4.98
C SER A 740 -26.11 30.19 4.37
N GLN A 741 -24.95 29.55 4.14
CA GLN A 741 -24.87 28.14 3.71
C GLN A 741 -24.79 27.18 4.91
N GLU A 742 -24.24 27.61 6.04
CA GLU A 742 -24.05 26.80 7.24
C GLU A 742 -25.33 26.65 8.08
N ILE A 743 -26.16 27.69 8.13
CA ILE A 743 -27.41 27.73 8.90
C ILE A 743 -28.53 28.42 8.12
N SER A 744 -29.78 28.10 8.47
CA SER A 744 -30.95 28.80 7.92
C SER A 744 -31.07 30.18 8.57
N LEU A 745 -31.13 31.22 7.74
CA LEU A 745 -31.30 32.60 8.19
C LEU A 745 -32.66 33.16 7.76
N GLY A 746 -33.46 33.57 8.73
CA GLY A 746 -34.60 34.47 8.53
C GLY A 746 -34.13 35.91 8.35
N SER A 747 -34.98 36.77 7.79
CA SER A 747 -34.68 38.21 7.66
C SER A 747 -35.87 39.04 8.13
N THR A 748 -35.59 40.11 8.89
CA THR A 748 -36.60 41.07 9.32
C THR A 748 -36.03 42.49 9.25
N GLU A 749 -36.90 43.49 9.29
CA GLU A 749 -36.53 44.88 9.21
C GLU A 749 -37.11 45.68 10.37
N ALA A 750 -36.29 46.53 10.98
CA ALA A 750 -36.73 47.39 12.08
C ALA A 750 -36.16 48.81 11.92
N GLU A 751 -36.95 49.82 12.31
CA GLU A 751 -36.48 51.19 12.40
C GLU A 751 -35.60 51.33 13.66
N CYS A 752 -34.32 51.64 13.46
CA CYS A 752 -33.33 51.74 14.53
C CYS A 752 -32.73 53.15 14.61
N LEU A 753 -32.36 53.57 15.82
CA LEU A 753 -31.67 54.85 16.02
C LEU A 753 -30.16 54.71 15.73
N MET A 754 -29.70 55.44 14.73
CA MET A 754 -28.30 55.55 14.33
C MET A 754 -27.71 56.90 14.77
N PRO A 755 -26.36 57.05 14.75
CA PRO A 755 -25.71 58.34 15.01
C PRO A 755 -26.17 59.50 14.10
N TRP A 756 -26.77 59.20 12.96
CA TRP A 756 -27.26 60.16 11.96
C TRP A 756 -28.80 60.24 11.88
N GLY A 757 -29.53 59.61 12.80
CA GLY A 757 -30.99 59.60 12.82
C GLY A 757 -31.59 58.20 12.71
N ARG A 758 -32.90 58.11 12.47
CA ARG A 758 -33.59 56.83 12.33
C ARG A 758 -33.34 56.21 10.96
N GLU A 759 -33.09 54.91 10.93
CA GLU A 759 -32.84 54.16 9.70
C GLU A 759 -33.47 52.78 9.77
N ARG A 760 -34.13 52.37 8.67
CA ARG A 760 -34.66 51.02 8.51
C ARG A 760 -33.49 50.07 8.27
N THR A 761 -33.33 49.13 9.19
CA THR A 761 -32.18 48.23 9.28
C THR A 761 -32.61 46.80 9.06
N ILE A 762 -31.85 46.06 8.26
CA ILE A 762 -32.09 44.64 7.98
C ILE A 762 -31.31 43.79 9.00
N PHE A 763 -32.02 42.85 9.62
CA PHE A 763 -31.47 41.83 10.49
C PHE A 763 -31.65 40.46 9.88
N HIS A 764 -30.58 39.68 9.85
CA HIS A 764 -30.62 38.25 9.55
C HIS A 764 -30.49 37.48 10.86
N PHE A 765 -31.32 36.47 11.09
CA PHE A 765 -31.33 35.73 12.35
C PHE A 765 -31.48 34.23 12.12
N GLY A 766 -30.91 33.43 13.01
CA GLY A 766 -30.99 31.97 12.95
C GLY A 766 -30.41 31.31 14.19
N GLU A 767 -30.48 29.99 14.26
CA GLU A 767 -30.00 29.20 15.40
C GLU A 767 -28.85 28.27 14.98
N VAL A 768 -27.84 28.15 15.83
CA VAL A 768 -26.66 27.31 15.59
C VAL A 768 -26.61 26.18 16.60
N PRO A 769 -26.46 24.91 16.17
CA PRO A 769 -26.24 23.81 17.08
C PRO A 769 -24.81 23.78 17.62
N ILE A 770 -24.66 23.86 18.94
CA ILE A 770 -23.39 23.75 19.68
C ILE A 770 -23.52 22.69 20.78
N GLY A 771 -22.96 21.50 20.56
CA GLY A 771 -23.18 20.36 21.45
C GLY A 771 -24.67 20.00 21.46
N ASP A 772 -25.28 20.00 22.65
CA ASP A 772 -26.70 19.73 22.84
C ASP A 772 -27.58 21.01 22.90
N SER A 773 -26.99 22.21 22.73
CA SER A 773 -27.72 23.49 22.76
C SER A 773 -27.89 24.11 21.36
N LEU A 774 -28.96 24.89 21.21
CA LEU A 774 -29.18 25.80 20.08
C LEU A 774 -28.91 27.23 20.55
N GLU A 775 -27.96 27.89 19.91
CA GLU A 775 -27.54 29.25 20.25
C GLU A 775 -28.01 30.22 19.16
N PRO A 776 -28.74 31.31 19.49
CA PRO A 776 -29.23 32.25 18.50
C PRO A 776 -28.09 33.12 17.95
N ILE A 777 -28.15 33.49 16.69
CA ILE A 777 -27.31 34.51 16.05
C ILE A 777 -28.20 35.57 15.42
N VAL A 778 -27.81 36.84 15.58
CA VAL A 778 -28.37 37.97 14.83
C VAL A 778 -27.24 38.72 14.13
N ILE A 779 -27.38 38.93 12.82
CA ILE A 779 -26.48 39.71 11.99
C ILE A 779 -27.21 40.95 11.51
N ARG A 780 -26.63 42.13 11.71
CA ARG A 780 -27.11 43.36 11.07
C ARG A 780 -26.40 43.57 9.75
N LYS A 781 -27.17 43.88 8.70
CA LYS A 781 -26.64 44.43 7.44
C LYS A 781 -26.63 45.96 7.53
N GLY A 782 -25.45 46.56 7.49
CA GLY A 782 -25.23 48.01 7.49
C GLY A 782 -24.73 48.53 6.14
N PHE A 783 -24.87 49.84 5.92
CA PHE A 783 -24.34 50.53 4.74
C PHE A 783 -23.24 51.49 5.16
N VAL A 784 -22.12 51.48 4.42
CA VAL A 784 -21.03 52.44 4.62
C VAL A 784 -21.57 53.85 4.41
N ARG A 785 -21.31 54.77 5.34
CA ARG A 785 -21.79 56.16 5.26
C ARG A 785 -20.72 57.10 4.71
N GLN A 786 -21.14 58.11 3.97
CA GLN A 786 -20.23 59.17 3.58
C GLN A 786 -19.81 59.99 4.81
N LEU A 787 -18.51 60.24 5.01
CA LEU A 787 -18.02 61.22 5.97
C LEU A 787 -17.72 62.53 5.26
N LEU A 788 -18.49 63.57 5.59
CA LEU A 788 -18.32 64.89 4.99
C LEU A 788 -17.12 65.64 5.60
N PRO A 789 -16.50 66.59 4.86
CA PRO A 789 -15.34 67.35 5.36
C PRO A 789 -15.62 68.15 6.64
N ASP A 790 -16.89 68.50 6.91
CA ASP A 790 -17.32 69.20 8.14
C ASP A 790 -17.51 68.25 9.34
N GLY A 791 -17.19 66.96 9.17
CA GLY A 791 -17.35 65.92 10.18
C GLY A 791 -18.77 65.38 10.32
N LYS A 792 -19.72 65.83 9.50
CA LYS A 792 -21.08 65.26 9.51
C LYS A 792 -21.14 63.94 8.75
N ILE A 793 -22.06 63.09 9.18
CA ILE A 793 -22.34 61.81 8.55
C ILE A 793 -23.40 62.02 7.47
N GLY A 794 -23.04 61.69 6.23
CA GLY A 794 -23.86 61.88 5.03
C GLY A 794 -24.72 60.68 4.64
N ALA A 795 -25.07 60.64 3.36
CA ALA A 795 -25.92 59.61 2.77
C ALA A 795 -25.31 58.19 2.84
N PRO A 796 -26.12 57.13 2.77
CA PRO A 796 -25.60 55.76 2.65
C PRO A 796 -24.96 55.55 1.28
N GLY A 797 -23.80 54.93 1.26
CA GLY A 797 -23.14 54.45 0.05
C GLY A 797 -23.69 53.11 -0.42
N THR A 798 -23.07 52.56 -1.46
CA THR A 798 -23.43 51.26 -2.06
C THR A 798 -22.82 50.06 -1.32
N HIS A 799 -21.68 50.25 -0.65
CA HIS A 799 -20.97 49.20 0.05
C HIS A 799 -21.69 48.81 1.35
N THR A 800 -21.86 47.51 1.56
CA THR A 800 -22.48 46.94 2.76
C THR A 800 -21.46 46.28 3.67
N TYR A 801 -21.77 46.23 4.95
CA TYR A 801 -20.97 45.51 5.94
C TYR A 801 -21.89 44.73 6.89
N TYR A 802 -21.34 43.70 7.53
CA TYR A 802 -22.10 42.80 8.40
C TYR A 802 -21.58 42.88 9.83
N GLU A 803 -22.48 43.16 10.77
CA GLU A 803 -22.18 43.17 12.20
C GLU A 803 -22.82 41.96 12.87
N VAL A 804 -22.03 41.15 13.59
CA VAL A 804 -22.60 40.15 14.51
C VAL A 804 -23.10 40.89 15.75
N CYS A 805 -24.42 40.93 15.92
CA CYS A 805 -25.04 41.65 17.02
C CYS A 805 -24.79 40.94 18.36
N THR A 806 -24.40 41.71 19.37
CA THR A 806 -24.05 41.22 20.71
C THR A 806 -24.95 41.78 21.81
N SER A 807 -25.74 42.82 21.53
CA SER A 807 -26.63 43.47 22.50
C SER A 807 -27.89 42.65 22.74
N ALA A 808 -28.18 42.30 24.00
CA ALA A 808 -29.41 41.60 24.39
C ALA A 808 -30.69 42.30 23.89
N LYS A 809 -30.72 43.64 23.90
CA LYS A 809 -31.85 44.44 23.39
C LYS A 809 -32.14 44.22 21.90
N ILE A 810 -31.12 43.87 21.11
CA ILE A 810 -31.30 43.56 19.69
C ILE A 810 -31.93 42.18 19.52
N TYR A 811 -31.52 41.19 20.33
CA TYR A 811 -32.14 39.85 20.31
C TYR A 811 -33.60 39.93 20.74
N GLU A 812 -33.91 40.66 21.82
CA GLU A 812 -35.30 40.92 22.26
C GLU A 812 -36.13 41.61 21.16
N LEU A 813 -35.56 42.58 20.46
CA LEU A 813 -36.23 43.27 19.35
C LEU A 813 -36.56 42.32 18.19
N VAL A 814 -35.58 41.52 17.75
CA VAL A 814 -35.76 40.59 16.62
C VAL A 814 -36.74 39.47 16.99
N GLU A 815 -36.65 38.92 18.19
CA GLU A 815 -37.58 37.90 18.69
C GLU A 815 -39.03 38.43 18.77
N ALA A 816 -39.20 39.68 19.21
CA ALA A 816 -40.52 40.32 19.23
C ALA A 816 -41.12 40.52 17.82
N LEU A 817 -40.28 40.83 16.82
CA LEU A 817 -40.70 40.98 15.43
C LEU A 817 -41.05 39.64 14.79
N GLU A 818 -40.26 38.60 15.04
CA GLU A 818 -40.52 37.23 14.57
C GLU A 818 -41.88 36.71 15.06
N ARG A 819 -42.16 36.84 16.37
CA ARG A 819 -43.44 36.42 16.96
C ARG A 819 -44.63 37.21 16.39
N HIS A 820 -44.41 38.41 15.88
CA HIS A 820 -45.45 39.26 15.29
C HIS A 820 -45.79 38.88 13.86
N ASP A 821 -44.82 38.43 13.06
CA ASP A 821 -45.03 37.93 11.69
C ASP A 821 -45.69 36.54 11.69
N VAL A 822 -45.33 35.66 12.64
CA VAL A 822 -45.94 34.31 12.77
C VAL A 822 -47.42 34.36 13.19
N ARG A 823 -47.89 35.44 13.84
CA ARG A 823 -49.32 35.61 14.20
C ARG A 823 -50.17 36.22 13.09
N LYS A 824 -49.56 36.68 11.99
CA LYS A 824 -50.27 37.28 10.83
C LYS A 824 -50.32 36.35 9.61
N GLY A 825 -49.45 35.35 9.53
CA GLY A 825 -49.57 34.23 8.59
C GLY A 825 -50.47 33.14 9.14
#